data_AF-A0A3D1RWY7-F1
#
_entry.id   AF-A0A3D1RWY7-F1
#
_cell.length_a   1.000
_cell.length_b   1.000
_cell.length_c   1.000
_cell.angle_alpha   90.00
_cell.angle_beta   90.00
_cell.angle_gamma   90.00
#
_symmetry.space_group_name_H-M   'P 1'
#
loop_
_entity.id
_entity.type
_entity.pdbx_description
1 polymer ?
#
loop_
_entity_poly.entity_id
_entity_poly.type
_entity_poly.pdbx_seq_one_letter_code
_entity_poly.pdbx_strand_id
1 'polypeptide(L)'
;MLTRTVPFTACLATVATLLLWPLAGLAAPGPLAQLPILSAASTKSNIMIVIDDSGSMGWGSGPPMAVAKNAAIALLDSLSNVRVGVGSFSRSWPSGLELDHPVADLDANRASIKKAIMDLRARGGTPLVETMQQTGRYFVGTGGDSNPGNHGSTSCTANGYYSGKLTLKPGRGDEKYNVKEVFPRKPEKGESIGSPICHWCQKNFLILLTDGWGWGGPSHPLRGRYCPGCWHGMISVAKALNEVDLRPDIDNFKGEEVTNNLVTYTIGFHTSQNLLRKTAEAGGGLYLEADTPATLKAAFAKIGEDIVAHTRGSSSAASFNTASLKAGGLIYLTRFDTENWTGDVMAAPYSSAGVGSQKWSAANRLNKSKPPGSRTLLTYNNSDKADMLLCPGVSGTLPKHHTPELGGVPFRWNKIADRQLGDLLVGATSSSAGLYSYAKKWGTQGTAPGQFRLAFDIATDTKGDVYVADYNNHRIQKFDKEGALQGAWGEYGFLDENLIYPSGIAIDSERNVYVAQHTSHSIKKFDMNGNFLMTMGGYPDLYYPFDVAVDAELNIYVVELQNHQIKVLDKTGKLLRTMGRYGSGNGQFKYPNRIAIDEDDNLYVSDYLNHRVQKFDSAGNFLRTWGSYGTGNGQFRYPYGIDTDSKGDVFVVEYENRVQQFDAEGVFKAKFADKTGTKDGELRYPRGIAVYDGSGCGGSSFYVADAYNHRVQKFVASAAMAVNVSVGKGRLDYLRGDRLLEGGLFRKRDSLLGDIIHSSAVHVGKLDLRWPAGGKFPDGSDSYAAFIAGIPAKRGEMVYVGANDGMLHGFDAKNGDERLGYLPGNLFTDRSSEGYHYLTDHKYGHRY
;
A
#
# COMPACT_ATOMS: atom_id res chain seq x y z
N MET A 1 -27.02 -23.92 -56.65
CA MET A 1 -26.74 -25.37 -56.73
C MET A 1 -26.90 -25.95 -55.33
N LEU A 2 -27.95 -26.77 -55.17
CA LEU A 2 -28.22 -27.85 -54.19
C LEU A 2 -27.88 -27.59 -52.69
N THR A 3 -28.78 -27.62 -51.69
CA THR A 3 -30.22 -27.93 -51.50
C THR A 3 -30.58 -27.48 -50.06
N ARG A 4 -31.45 -26.49 -49.81
CA ARG A 4 -32.87 -26.61 -49.35
C ARG A 4 -33.19 -27.91 -48.57
N THR A 5 -33.77 -27.86 -47.36
CA THR A 5 -35.23 -27.75 -47.14
C THR A 5 -35.67 -27.19 -45.77
N VAL A 6 -36.62 -26.26 -45.81
CA VAL A 6 -37.71 -25.94 -44.85
C VAL A 6 -38.99 -26.55 -45.53
N PRO A 7 -40.17 -26.91 -44.93
CA PRO A 7 -40.89 -26.09 -43.93
C PRO A 7 -42.07 -26.70 -43.09
N PHE A 8 -42.80 -25.79 -42.42
CA PHE A 8 -44.26 -25.72 -42.12
C PHE A 8 -44.97 -26.57 -41.03
N THR A 9 -45.53 -25.79 -40.10
CA THR A 9 -46.63 -25.83 -39.12
C THR A 9 -47.88 -26.74 -39.31
N ALA A 10 -48.35 -27.26 -38.16
CA ALA A 10 -49.71 -27.15 -37.54
C ALA A 10 -50.75 -28.31 -37.57
N CYS A 11 -51.45 -28.40 -36.41
CA CYS A 11 -52.74 -29.05 -36.05
C CYS A 11 -52.76 -30.56 -35.75
N LEU A 12 -53.45 -31.13 -34.74
CA LEU A 12 -54.71 -30.80 -34.03
C LEU A 12 -54.82 -31.52 -32.64
N ALA A 13 -55.48 -30.86 -31.66
CA ALA A 13 -56.49 -31.32 -30.66
C ALA A 13 -56.34 -32.70 -29.95
N THR A 14 -56.64 -32.97 -28.67
CA THR A 14 -57.55 -32.45 -27.60
C THR A 14 -57.30 -33.37 -26.36
N VAL A 15 -57.38 -32.97 -25.08
CA VAL A 15 -58.58 -32.93 -24.19
C VAL A 15 -58.12 -32.50 -22.76
N ALA A 16 -58.88 -31.59 -22.14
CA ALA A 16 -59.24 -31.37 -20.71
C ALA A 16 -58.42 -32.08 -19.59
N THR A 17 -58.14 -31.55 -18.39
CA THR A 17 -58.74 -30.52 -17.52
C THR A 17 -57.84 -30.44 -16.27
N LEU A 18 -57.55 -29.24 -15.72
CA LEU A 18 -57.67 -28.87 -14.29
C LEU A 18 -56.80 -27.65 -13.91
N LEU A 19 -57.49 -26.70 -13.26
CA LEU A 19 -57.00 -25.66 -12.35
C LEU A 19 -56.41 -24.37 -12.97
N LEU A 20 -57.34 -23.46 -13.31
CA LEU A 20 -57.16 -22.01 -13.17
C LEU A 20 -56.82 -21.67 -11.71
N TRP A 21 -55.82 -20.82 -11.49
CA TRP A 21 -55.67 -19.80 -10.43
C TRP A 21 -54.73 -18.70 -10.97
N PRO A 22 -54.82 -17.45 -10.48
CA PRO A 22 -54.67 -16.25 -11.29
C PRO A 22 -53.22 -15.95 -11.70
N LEU A 23 -53.06 -15.28 -12.84
CA LEU A 23 -51.86 -14.54 -13.22
C LEU A 23 -51.58 -13.47 -12.15
N ALA A 24 -50.81 -13.84 -11.13
CA ALA A 24 -50.08 -12.88 -10.34
C ALA A 24 -49.08 -12.22 -11.30
N GLY A 25 -49.31 -10.95 -11.61
CA GLY A 25 -48.29 -10.13 -12.25
C GLY A 25 -46.99 -10.28 -11.47
N LEU A 26 -45.89 -10.50 -12.19
CA LEU A 26 -44.56 -10.36 -11.61
C LEU A 26 -44.48 -8.94 -11.04
N ALA A 27 -44.63 -8.84 -9.72
CA ALA A 27 -44.25 -7.65 -9.00
C ALA A 27 -42.80 -7.36 -9.40
N ALA A 28 -42.53 -6.11 -9.80
CA ALA A 28 -41.17 -5.64 -9.99
C ALA A 28 -40.34 -6.05 -8.75
N PRO A 29 -39.10 -6.57 -8.92
CA PRO A 29 -38.28 -6.96 -7.79
C PRO A 29 -38.15 -5.75 -6.84
N GLY A 30 -38.72 -5.91 -5.64
CA GLY A 30 -38.55 -4.95 -4.55
C GLY A 30 -37.07 -4.90 -4.13
N PRO A 31 -36.63 -3.79 -3.53
CA PRO A 31 -35.23 -3.54 -3.25
C PRO A 31 -34.68 -4.60 -2.29
N LEU A 32 -33.39 -4.92 -2.47
CA LEU A 32 -32.57 -5.71 -1.54
C LEU A 32 -32.64 -5.12 -0.13
N ALA A 33 -33.65 -5.49 0.65
CA ALA A 33 -33.83 -5.05 2.04
C ALA A 33 -34.69 -6.07 2.79
N GLN A 34 -34.12 -7.25 3.09
CA GLN A 34 -34.71 -8.19 4.07
C GLN A 34 -33.77 -9.34 4.48
N LEU A 35 -32.48 -9.04 4.69
CA LEU A 35 -31.57 -9.95 5.39
C LEU A 35 -30.98 -9.22 6.60
N PRO A 36 -30.77 -9.88 7.75
CA PRO A 36 -29.97 -9.34 8.84
C PRO A 36 -28.53 -9.27 8.32
N ILE A 37 -28.12 -8.09 7.86
CA ILE A 37 -26.79 -7.84 7.32
C ILE A 37 -25.89 -7.54 8.51
N LEU A 38 -25.29 -8.61 9.03
CA LEU A 38 -24.46 -8.65 10.25
C LEU A 38 -23.36 -7.57 10.26
N SER A 39 -23.52 -6.56 11.11
CA SER A 39 -22.49 -5.61 11.54
C SER A 39 -21.47 -6.30 12.43
N ALA A 40 -20.18 -6.24 12.07
CA ALA A 40 -19.10 -6.77 12.90
C ALA A 40 -18.06 -5.68 13.15
N ALA A 41 -18.43 -4.65 13.91
CA ALA A 41 -17.48 -4.04 14.82
C ALA A 41 -17.28 -5.05 15.98
N SER A 42 -16.04 -5.33 16.40
CA SER A 42 -15.80 -6.14 17.60
C SER A 42 -16.47 -5.48 18.82
N THR A 43 -16.64 -4.15 18.80
CA THR A 43 -17.36 -3.43 19.84
C THR A 43 -18.79 -3.29 19.40
N LYS A 44 -19.70 -3.90 20.18
CA LYS A 44 -21.12 -3.67 20.02
C LYS A 44 -21.39 -2.18 20.17
N SER A 45 -21.82 -1.55 19.07
CA SER A 45 -22.15 -0.13 19.07
C SER A 45 -23.26 0.15 20.06
N ASN A 46 -23.18 1.30 20.73
CA ASN A 46 -24.23 1.74 21.63
C ASN A 46 -25.27 2.53 20.84
N ILE A 47 -26.54 2.16 20.98
CA ILE A 47 -27.68 2.90 20.43
C ILE A 47 -28.56 3.32 21.59
N MET A 48 -28.71 4.62 21.81
CA MET A 48 -29.72 5.15 22.72
C MET A 48 -30.95 5.57 21.91
N ILE A 49 -32.09 4.96 22.19
CA ILE A 49 -33.38 5.35 21.59
C ILE A 49 -34.12 6.19 22.62
N VAL A 50 -34.32 7.48 22.32
CA VAL A 50 -35.09 8.41 23.15
C VAL A 50 -36.40 8.73 22.46
N ILE A 51 -37.51 8.35 23.08
CA ILE A 51 -38.86 8.55 22.55
C ILE A 51 -39.56 9.63 23.38
N ASP A 52 -40.02 10.68 22.71
CA ASP A 52 -40.93 11.67 23.26
C ASP A 52 -42.20 10.99 23.80
N ASP A 53 -42.44 11.14 25.11
CA ASP A 53 -43.60 10.61 25.81
C ASP A 53 -44.58 11.71 26.20
N SER A 54 -44.49 12.90 25.59
CA SER A 54 -45.35 14.04 25.90
C SER A 54 -46.83 13.78 25.65
N GLY A 55 -47.68 14.60 26.27
CA GLY A 55 -49.14 14.49 26.10
C GLY A 55 -49.60 14.62 24.64
N SER A 56 -48.88 15.37 23.80
CA SER A 56 -49.14 15.53 22.36
C SER A 56 -48.92 14.24 21.57
N MET A 57 -48.10 13.31 22.07
CA MET A 57 -47.97 11.96 21.52
C MET A 57 -49.20 11.07 21.76
N GLY A 58 -50.26 11.61 22.39
CA GLY A 58 -51.54 10.97 22.66
C GLY A 58 -52.77 11.63 22.02
N TRP A 59 -52.63 12.73 21.27
CA TRP A 59 -53.75 13.48 20.67
C TRP A 59 -53.79 13.37 19.13
N GLY A 60 -54.95 13.05 18.53
CA GLY A 60 -55.16 12.99 17.07
C GLY A 60 -55.52 11.60 16.52
N SER A 61 -55.88 11.49 15.23
CA SER A 61 -56.57 10.36 14.56
C SER A 61 -55.78 9.04 14.40
N GLY A 62 -54.87 8.75 15.33
CA GLY A 62 -54.14 7.50 15.51
C GLY A 62 -52.99 7.74 16.48
N PRO A 63 -52.83 6.96 17.58
CA PRO A 63 -51.93 7.33 18.68
C PRO A 63 -50.45 7.33 18.22
N PRO A 64 -49.80 8.50 18.08
CA PRO A 64 -48.41 8.61 17.60
C PRO A 64 -47.46 7.73 18.42
N MET A 65 -47.71 7.61 19.73
CA MET A 65 -46.98 6.75 20.65
C MET A 65 -47.03 5.25 20.28
N ALA A 66 -48.18 4.70 19.90
CA ALA A 66 -48.27 3.28 19.56
C ALA A 66 -47.50 2.95 18.27
N VAL A 67 -47.56 3.88 17.31
CA VAL A 67 -46.87 3.78 16.02
C VAL A 67 -45.36 3.92 16.23
N ALA A 68 -44.92 4.87 17.05
CA ALA A 68 -43.53 5.06 17.46
C ALA A 68 -42.93 3.82 18.11
N LYS A 69 -43.65 3.24 19.08
CA LYS A 69 -43.26 1.98 19.72
C LYS A 69 -43.10 0.87 18.70
N ASN A 70 -44.10 0.65 17.85
CA ASN A 70 -44.05 -0.41 16.85
C ASN A 70 -42.89 -0.23 15.85
N ALA A 71 -42.61 1.01 15.44
CA ALA A 71 -41.48 1.31 14.55
C ALA A 71 -40.12 1.08 15.24
N ALA A 72 -39.98 1.49 16.50
CA ALA A 72 -38.78 1.22 17.29
C ALA A 72 -38.57 -0.29 17.51
N ILE A 73 -39.63 -1.05 17.82
CA ILE A 73 -39.58 -2.51 17.93
C ILE A 73 -39.18 -3.16 16.60
N ALA A 74 -39.72 -2.68 15.46
CA ALA A 74 -39.34 -3.16 14.15
C ALA A 74 -37.86 -2.91 13.84
N LEU A 75 -37.31 -1.75 14.24
CA LEU A 75 -35.87 -1.50 14.18
C LEU A 75 -35.12 -2.50 15.05
N LEU A 76 -35.50 -2.69 16.33
CA LEU A 76 -34.85 -3.68 17.21
C LEU A 76 -34.83 -5.08 16.60
N ASP A 77 -35.93 -5.50 15.98
CA ASP A 77 -36.04 -6.81 15.33
C ASP A 77 -35.16 -6.96 14.09
N SER A 78 -34.77 -5.85 13.46
CA SER A 78 -33.80 -5.82 12.37
C SER A 78 -32.33 -5.78 12.83
N LEU A 79 -32.09 -5.47 14.11
CA LEU A 79 -30.74 -5.32 14.67
C LEU A 79 -30.29 -6.57 15.44
N SER A 80 -28.99 -6.86 15.35
CA SER A 80 -28.27 -7.90 16.08
C SER A 80 -26.84 -7.45 16.35
N ASN A 81 -26.17 -7.97 17.38
CA ASN A 81 -24.79 -7.62 17.71
C ASN A 81 -24.57 -6.11 18.03
N VAL A 82 -25.53 -5.49 18.71
CA VAL A 82 -25.47 -4.10 19.18
C VAL A 82 -25.88 -4.02 20.65
N ARG A 83 -25.57 -2.89 21.31
CA ARG A 83 -26.08 -2.57 22.64
C ARG A 83 -27.13 -1.47 22.52
N VAL A 84 -28.27 -1.65 23.18
CA VAL A 84 -29.39 -0.72 23.08
C VAL A 84 -29.83 -0.27 24.46
N GLY A 85 -30.01 1.04 24.61
CA GLY A 85 -30.67 1.69 25.74
C GLY A 85 -31.97 2.36 25.28
N VAL A 86 -32.87 2.58 26.22
CA VAL A 86 -34.16 3.24 25.99
C VAL A 86 -34.29 4.36 27.00
N GLY A 87 -34.70 5.53 26.52
CA GLY A 87 -35.05 6.66 27.36
C GLY A 87 -36.31 7.37 26.88
N SER A 88 -36.83 8.20 27.75
CA SER A 88 -37.98 9.07 27.51
C SER A 88 -37.75 10.45 28.10
N PHE A 89 -38.63 11.37 27.73
CA PHE A 89 -38.54 12.74 28.23
C PHE A 89 -39.02 12.79 29.68
N SER A 90 -38.31 13.50 30.54
CA SER A 90 -38.66 13.59 31.96
C SER A 90 -39.87 14.48 32.21
N ARG A 91 -40.65 14.11 33.23
CA ARG A 91 -41.80 14.88 33.73
C ARG A 91 -41.44 15.91 34.80
N SER A 92 -40.28 15.78 35.45
CA SER A 92 -39.91 16.57 36.61
C SER A 92 -38.91 17.64 36.23
N TRP A 93 -39.33 18.90 36.07
CA TRP A 93 -38.34 19.99 35.92
C TRP A 93 -37.46 20.07 37.18
N PRO A 94 -36.12 20.17 37.07
CA PRO A 94 -35.32 20.52 35.88
C PRO A 94 -34.72 19.33 35.09
N SER A 95 -35.23 18.11 35.27
CA SER A 95 -34.79 16.91 34.55
C SER A 95 -35.33 16.86 33.11
N GLY A 96 -34.58 16.23 32.21
CA GLY A 96 -34.92 16.10 30.79
C GLY A 96 -35.02 14.67 30.25
N LEU A 97 -34.20 13.74 30.75
CA LEU A 97 -34.11 12.35 30.34
C LEU A 97 -34.44 11.42 31.52
N GLU A 98 -35.47 10.60 31.34
CA GLU A 98 -35.71 9.39 32.13
C GLU A 98 -35.04 8.21 31.39
N LEU A 99 -34.15 7.47 32.08
CA LEU A 99 -33.49 6.30 31.51
C LEU A 99 -34.31 5.05 31.84
N ASP A 100 -35.21 4.68 30.92
CA ASP A 100 -36.12 3.53 31.06
C ASP A 100 -35.40 2.17 30.98
N HIS A 101 -34.32 2.11 30.21
CA HIS A 101 -33.44 0.95 30.15
C HIS A 101 -31.99 1.39 29.86
N PRO A 102 -31.01 1.01 30.70
CA PRO A 102 -29.61 1.32 30.42
C PRO A 102 -29.13 0.61 29.15
N VAL A 103 -28.07 1.11 28.53
CA VAL A 103 -27.50 0.50 27.33
C VAL A 103 -26.94 -0.89 27.65
N ALA A 104 -27.63 -1.92 27.19
CA ALA A 104 -27.33 -3.31 27.44
C ALA A 104 -27.24 -4.10 26.13
N ASP A 105 -26.64 -5.28 26.19
CA ASP A 105 -26.56 -6.20 25.05
C ASP A 105 -27.96 -6.53 24.50
N LEU A 106 -28.22 -6.22 23.22
CA LEU A 106 -29.55 -6.39 22.64
C LEU A 106 -29.96 -7.86 22.56
N ASP A 107 -29.03 -8.75 22.20
CA ASP A 107 -29.35 -10.16 21.96
C ASP A 107 -29.67 -10.89 23.27
N ALA A 108 -28.98 -10.54 24.37
CA ALA A 108 -29.27 -11.07 25.70
C ALA A 108 -30.47 -10.40 26.39
N ASN A 109 -30.77 -9.13 26.10
CA ASN A 109 -31.77 -8.33 26.83
C ASN A 109 -32.98 -7.92 25.97
N ARG A 110 -33.20 -8.59 24.83
CA ARG A 110 -34.22 -8.22 23.85
C ARG A 110 -35.61 -8.05 24.47
N ALA A 111 -36.01 -8.96 25.35
CA ALA A 111 -37.33 -8.91 26.00
C ALA A 111 -37.48 -7.71 26.94
N SER A 112 -36.46 -7.39 27.76
CA SER A 112 -36.52 -6.26 28.69
C SER A 112 -36.47 -4.92 27.97
N ILE A 113 -35.67 -4.81 26.90
CA ILE A 113 -35.58 -3.60 26.06
C ILE A 113 -36.91 -3.37 25.33
N LYS A 114 -37.51 -4.42 24.73
CA LYS A 114 -38.84 -4.31 24.13
C LYS A 114 -39.90 -3.89 25.14
N LYS A 115 -39.84 -4.43 26.37
CA LYS A 115 -40.74 -4.08 27.46
C LYS A 115 -40.62 -2.59 27.83
N ALA A 116 -39.39 -2.07 27.95
CA ALA A 116 -39.15 -0.66 28.25
C ALA A 116 -39.82 0.28 27.23
N ILE A 117 -39.69 -0.02 25.93
CA ILE A 117 -40.39 0.73 24.86
C ILE A 117 -41.92 0.62 25.01
N MET A 118 -42.43 -0.59 25.25
CA MET A 118 -43.87 -0.83 25.35
C MET A 118 -44.52 -0.17 26.57
N ASP A 119 -43.76 0.02 27.66
CA ASP A 119 -44.25 0.64 28.89
C ASP A 119 -44.37 2.18 28.82
N LEU A 120 -43.79 2.82 27.81
CA LEU A 120 -43.87 4.28 27.61
C LEU A 120 -45.33 4.75 27.50
N ARG A 121 -45.68 5.93 28.02
CA ARG A 121 -47.06 6.46 27.96
C ARG A 121 -47.02 7.94 27.63
N ALA A 122 -47.90 8.40 26.73
CA ALA A 122 -48.05 9.79 26.33
C ALA A 122 -48.60 10.67 27.49
N ARG A 123 -47.75 11.01 28.46
CA ARG A 123 -48.09 11.71 29.71
C ARG A 123 -46.98 12.64 30.22
N GLY A 124 -45.88 12.82 29.48
CA GLY A 124 -44.73 13.64 29.87
C GLY A 124 -44.75 15.07 29.31
N GLY A 125 -43.62 15.75 29.45
CA GLY A 125 -43.32 17.05 28.82
C GLY A 125 -42.22 16.92 27.77
N THR A 126 -41.85 18.02 27.10
CA THR A 126 -40.84 18.00 26.01
C THR A 126 -39.59 18.86 26.33
N PRO A 127 -38.85 18.58 27.43
CA PRO A 127 -37.60 19.28 27.79
C PRO A 127 -36.40 18.89 26.90
N LEU A 128 -36.50 19.12 25.59
CA LEU A 128 -35.56 18.65 24.56
C LEU A 128 -34.09 19.03 24.82
N VAL A 129 -33.83 20.26 25.31
CA VAL A 129 -32.47 20.73 25.61
C VAL A 129 -31.87 19.91 26.75
N GLU A 130 -32.61 19.76 27.84
CA GLU A 130 -32.22 18.97 29.00
C GLU A 130 -32.04 17.49 28.66
N THR A 131 -32.92 16.93 27.83
CA THR A 131 -32.83 15.53 27.39
C THR A 131 -31.52 15.28 26.66
N MET A 132 -31.15 16.16 25.73
CA MET A 132 -29.89 16.06 24.98
C MET A 132 -28.66 16.26 25.88
N GLN A 133 -28.72 17.19 26.84
CA GLN A 133 -27.64 17.38 27.84
C GLN A 133 -27.42 16.14 28.70
N GLN A 134 -28.51 15.58 29.24
CA GLN A 134 -28.46 14.41 30.11
C GLN A 134 -28.09 13.13 29.34
N THR A 135 -28.42 13.06 28.04
CA THR A 135 -27.93 11.99 27.16
C THR A 135 -26.43 12.08 26.97
N GLY A 136 -25.89 13.27 26.64
CA GLY A 136 -24.43 13.49 26.58
C GLY A 136 -23.75 13.16 27.90
N ARG A 137 -24.33 13.59 29.03
CA ARG A 137 -23.84 13.25 30.38
C ARG A 137 -23.83 11.74 30.64
N TYR A 138 -24.85 11.01 30.19
CA TYR A 138 -24.93 9.57 30.34
C TYR A 138 -23.79 8.86 29.58
N PHE A 139 -23.52 9.26 28.34
CA PHE A 139 -22.43 8.70 27.54
C PHE A 139 -21.04 9.03 28.10
N VAL A 140 -20.85 10.17 28.75
CA VAL A 140 -19.58 10.53 29.42
C VAL A 140 -19.42 9.88 30.80
N GLY A 141 -20.52 9.63 31.52
CA GLY A 141 -20.54 9.08 32.88
C GLY A 141 -21.01 10.08 33.95
N THR A 142 -21.56 9.60 35.07
CA THR A 142 -22.44 10.41 35.95
C THR A 142 -21.88 10.81 37.34
N GLY A 143 -20.60 10.60 37.68
CA GLY A 143 -19.97 10.96 38.98
C GLY A 143 -18.43 10.89 38.99
N GLY A 144 -17.75 10.95 40.16
CA GLY A 144 -16.28 10.79 40.46
C GLY A 144 -15.21 11.42 39.55
N ASP A 145 -13.93 11.42 39.99
CA ASP A 145 -12.81 12.14 39.32
C ASP A 145 -11.86 11.22 38.51
N SER A 146 -12.11 9.91 38.49
CA SER A 146 -11.21 8.90 37.90
C SER A 146 -11.93 8.00 36.90
N ASN A 147 -11.43 7.96 35.67
CA ASN A 147 -11.94 7.13 34.58
C ASN A 147 -11.47 5.65 34.69
N PRO A 148 -12.37 4.65 34.64
CA PRO A 148 -12.00 3.24 34.67
C PRO A 148 -11.94 2.53 33.30
N GLY A 149 -12.11 3.23 32.17
CA GLY A 149 -12.24 2.66 30.83
C GLY A 149 -10.99 2.04 30.17
N ASN A 150 -10.08 1.40 30.91
CA ASN A 150 -8.90 0.75 30.33
C ASN A 150 -8.52 -0.58 31.00
N HIS A 151 -9.30 -1.63 30.75
CA HIS A 151 -8.80 -2.99 30.95
C HIS A 151 -8.97 -3.79 29.66
N GLY A 152 -7.84 -4.03 28.98
CA GLY A 152 -7.73 -4.81 27.74
C GLY A 152 -8.10 -6.30 27.84
N SER A 153 -8.83 -6.72 28.88
CA SER A 153 -9.39 -8.06 28.98
C SER A 153 -10.67 -8.06 29.83
N THR A 154 -11.80 -8.35 29.17
CA THR A 154 -13.02 -8.92 29.78
C THR A 154 -13.59 -8.20 31.02
N SER A 155 -14.39 -7.14 30.82
CA SER A 155 -15.77 -7.02 31.35
C SER A 155 -16.26 -5.56 31.37
N CYS A 156 -17.44 -5.31 30.81
CA CYS A 156 -18.18 -4.05 30.96
C CYS A 156 -18.73 -3.83 32.39
N THR A 157 -18.20 -4.51 33.42
CA THR A 157 -18.87 -4.67 34.72
C THR A 157 -18.41 -3.71 35.81
N ALA A 158 -17.48 -2.79 35.52
CA ALA A 158 -17.09 -1.75 36.47
C ALA A 158 -16.86 -0.40 35.77
N ASN A 159 -17.93 0.17 35.20
CA ASN A 159 -17.88 1.50 34.58
C ASN A 159 -18.07 2.57 35.66
N GLY A 160 -17.22 3.58 35.65
CA GLY A 160 -17.19 4.66 36.63
C GLY A 160 -17.17 6.02 35.93
N TYR A 161 -17.95 6.92 36.48
CA TYR A 161 -17.53 8.25 36.90
C TYR A 161 -16.45 9.06 36.11
N TYR A 162 -16.88 10.04 35.29
CA TYR A 162 -16.01 11.13 34.76
C TYR A 162 -16.56 12.54 35.10
N SER A 163 -15.73 13.37 35.75
CA SER A 163 -16.01 14.79 36.10
C SER A 163 -14.98 15.77 35.52
N GLY A 164 -14.05 15.27 34.68
CA GLY A 164 -12.82 15.95 34.24
C GLY A 164 -12.97 16.94 33.09
N LYS A 165 -11.83 17.27 32.47
CA LYS A 165 -11.70 18.22 31.36
C LYS A 165 -11.94 17.55 30.01
N LEU A 166 -12.97 17.97 29.31
CA LEU A 166 -13.24 17.59 27.94
C LEU A 166 -12.32 18.33 26.96
N THR A 167 -11.85 17.61 25.95
CA THR A 167 -11.17 18.18 24.78
C THR A 167 -12.21 18.44 23.68
N LEU A 168 -11.99 19.52 22.91
CA LEU A 168 -12.68 19.72 21.65
C LEU A 168 -11.88 19.09 20.51
N LYS A 169 -12.57 18.77 19.40
CA LYS A 169 -12.03 18.16 18.18
C LYS A 169 -10.50 18.32 17.97
N PRO A 170 -9.81 17.27 17.47
CA PRO A 170 -8.41 17.36 17.05
C PRO A 170 -8.20 18.51 16.06
N GLY A 171 -7.17 19.33 16.29
CA GLY A 171 -6.76 20.39 15.37
C GLY A 171 -7.30 21.80 15.66
N ARG A 172 -8.14 21.99 16.69
CA ARG A 172 -8.36 23.31 17.32
C ARG A 172 -7.70 23.25 18.70
N GLY A 173 -6.65 24.05 18.93
CA GLY A 173 -5.79 23.92 20.11
C GLY A 173 -6.53 23.75 21.45
N ASP A 174 -5.90 23.04 22.39
CA ASP A 174 -6.40 22.61 23.71
C ASP A 174 -7.38 23.57 24.41
N GLU A 175 -8.66 23.61 24.03
CA GLU A 175 -9.70 24.24 24.83
C GLU A 175 -10.23 23.20 25.82
N LYS A 176 -9.77 23.30 27.07
CA LYS A 176 -10.12 22.39 28.16
C LYS A 176 -11.41 22.85 28.85
N TYR A 177 -12.55 22.24 28.54
CA TYR A 177 -13.86 22.55 29.16
C TYR A 177 -14.21 21.58 30.28
N ASN A 178 -14.88 22.02 31.34
CA ASN A 178 -15.34 21.09 32.37
C ASN A 178 -16.60 20.34 31.89
N VAL A 179 -16.72 19.04 32.13
CA VAL A 179 -17.95 18.29 31.78
C VAL A 179 -19.21 18.87 32.44
N LYS A 180 -19.10 19.48 33.62
CA LYS A 180 -20.22 20.18 34.28
C LYS A 180 -20.60 21.49 33.58
N GLU A 181 -19.70 22.08 32.79
CA GLU A 181 -19.99 23.25 31.96
C GLU A 181 -20.67 22.86 30.64
N VAL A 182 -20.35 21.68 30.09
CA VAL A 182 -20.86 21.20 28.80
C VAL A 182 -22.14 20.37 28.96
N PHE A 183 -22.15 19.43 29.93
CA PHE A 183 -23.25 18.52 30.25
C PHE A 183 -23.59 18.60 31.75
N PRO A 184 -24.26 19.69 32.20
CA PRO A 184 -24.40 20.02 33.63
C PRO A 184 -25.29 19.07 34.45
N ARG A 185 -26.18 18.31 33.80
CA ARG A 185 -27.24 17.54 34.46
C ARG A 185 -27.10 16.04 34.18
N LYS A 186 -27.44 15.21 35.18
CA LYS A 186 -27.51 13.74 35.08
C LYS A 186 -28.96 13.27 34.87
N PRO A 187 -29.20 12.07 34.29
CA PRO A 187 -30.55 11.48 34.17
C PRO A 187 -31.23 11.25 35.53
N GLU A 188 -32.57 11.20 35.56
CA GLU A 188 -33.38 11.21 36.80
C GLU A 188 -33.66 9.82 37.40
N LYS A 189 -33.90 8.78 36.57
CA LYS A 189 -34.19 7.40 36.98
C LYS A 189 -33.22 6.41 36.35
N GLY A 190 -32.94 5.31 37.05
CA GLY A 190 -32.12 4.19 36.57
C GLY A 190 -30.70 4.24 37.14
N GLU A 191 -30.36 3.23 37.96
CA GLU A 191 -29.08 3.06 38.67
C GLU A 191 -27.88 2.75 37.76
N SER A 192 -27.75 3.39 36.60
CA SER A 192 -26.55 3.27 35.78
C SER A 192 -25.59 4.39 36.13
N ILE A 193 -24.65 4.06 37.00
CA ILE A 193 -23.67 4.98 37.57
C ILE A 193 -22.44 5.17 36.64
N GLY A 194 -22.35 4.37 35.57
CA GLY A 194 -21.20 4.30 34.66
C GLY A 194 -21.55 4.62 33.21
N SER A 195 -20.58 5.20 32.50
CA SER A 195 -20.68 5.42 31.05
C SER A 195 -20.97 4.10 30.30
N PRO A 196 -21.82 4.09 29.26
CA PRO A 196 -21.98 2.94 28.37
C PRO A 196 -20.79 2.74 27.41
N ILE A 197 -19.91 3.72 27.27
CA ILE A 197 -18.71 3.65 26.44
C ILE A 197 -17.67 2.80 27.18
N CYS A 198 -17.42 1.62 26.65
CA CYS A 198 -16.49 0.65 27.24
C CYS A 198 -15.15 0.62 26.50
N HIS A 199 -15.10 1.11 25.25
CA HIS A 199 -13.90 1.07 24.43
C HIS A 199 -13.75 2.41 23.68
N TRP A 200 -12.51 2.85 23.51
CA TRP A 200 -12.15 4.12 22.86
C TRP A 200 -12.70 4.24 21.43
N CYS A 201 -12.79 3.14 20.69
CA CYS A 201 -13.28 3.03 19.31
C CYS A 201 -14.78 2.73 19.20
N GLN A 202 -15.49 2.55 20.33
CA GLN A 202 -16.90 2.15 20.34
C GLN A 202 -17.77 3.25 19.73
N LYS A 203 -18.52 2.91 18.69
CA LYS A 203 -19.48 3.84 18.05
C LYS A 203 -20.72 4.03 18.91
N ASN A 204 -21.16 5.28 19.01
CA ASN A 204 -22.28 5.70 19.84
C ASN A 204 -23.30 6.46 18.97
N PHE A 205 -24.56 6.02 19.04
CA PHE A 205 -25.67 6.57 18.28
C PHE A 205 -26.79 7.01 19.21
N LEU A 206 -27.42 8.14 18.87
CA LEU A 206 -28.65 8.61 19.50
C LEU A 206 -29.74 8.68 18.44
N ILE A 207 -30.83 7.96 18.66
CA ILE A 207 -32.06 8.09 17.89
C ILE A 207 -33.05 8.87 18.75
N LEU A 208 -33.36 10.10 18.34
CA LEU A 208 -34.26 11.00 19.03
C LEU A 208 -35.55 11.13 18.23
N LEU A 209 -36.65 10.66 18.79
CA LEU A 209 -37.99 10.86 18.24
C LEU A 209 -38.67 11.98 19.03
N THR A 210 -39.08 13.05 18.36
CA THR A 210 -39.77 14.19 18.99
C THR A 210 -40.84 14.76 18.08
N ASP A 211 -41.91 15.30 18.67
CA ASP A 211 -42.90 16.08 17.92
C ASP A 211 -42.48 17.55 17.70
N GLY A 212 -41.33 17.93 18.25
CA GLY A 212 -40.74 19.25 18.07
C GLY A 212 -41.50 20.37 18.80
N TRP A 213 -42.46 20.06 19.69
CA TRP A 213 -43.19 21.08 20.43
C TRP A 213 -42.41 21.51 21.69
N GLY A 214 -41.47 22.45 21.50
CA GLY A 214 -40.63 22.99 22.58
C GLY A 214 -40.04 24.36 22.23
N TRP A 215 -39.84 25.22 23.25
CA TRP A 215 -39.39 26.60 23.11
C TRP A 215 -37.91 26.69 22.65
N GLY A 216 -37.68 27.21 21.44
CA GLY A 216 -36.34 27.53 20.94
C GLY A 216 -36.37 27.99 19.49
N GLY A 217 -36.47 29.30 19.26
CA GLY A 217 -36.56 29.89 17.91
C GLY A 217 -35.32 29.61 17.04
N PRO A 218 -35.48 29.39 15.72
CA PRO A 218 -34.39 29.19 14.78
C PRO A 218 -33.94 30.52 14.17
N SER A 219 -33.00 31.26 14.76
CA SER A 219 -32.62 32.55 14.12
C SER A 219 -31.18 33.06 14.24
N HIS A 220 -30.20 32.37 14.86
CA HIS A 220 -28.84 32.93 14.93
C HIS A 220 -27.69 32.00 14.49
N PRO A 221 -26.70 32.52 13.72
CA PRO A 221 -25.47 31.80 13.38
C PRO A 221 -24.52 31.69 14.60
N LEU A 222 -23.74 30.61 14.61
CA LEU A 222 -22.81 30.20 15.67
C LEU A 222 -21.80 31.33 16.02
N ARG A 223 -21.86 31.89 17.24
CA ARG A 223 -20.82 32.77 17.80
C ARG A 223 -20.55 32.47 19.28
N GLY A 224 -19.31 32.11 19.63
CA GLY A 224 -18.79 32.09 21.01
C GLY A 224 -19.08 30.83 21.86
N ARG A 225 -18.37 30.72 23.00
CA ARG A 225 -18.21 29.58 23.94
C ARG A 225 -19.50 28.81 24.32
N TYR A 226 -19.36 27.56 24.81
CA TYR A 226 -20.49 26.76 25.36
C TYR A 226 -21.19 27.51 26.49
N CYS A 227 -22.51 27.71 26.38
CA CYS A 227 -23.34 28.27 27.44
C CYS A 227 -24.70 27.56 27.54
N PRO A 228 -24.76 26.39 28.20
CA PRO A 228 -26.00 25.61 28.30
C PRO A 228 -27.11 26.26 29.16
N GLY A 229 -26.80 27.31 29.93
CA GLY A 229 -27.77 28.11 30.69
C GLY A 229 -28.22 29.41 30.01
N CYS A 230 -27.72 29.70 28.80
CA CYS A 230 -28.09 30.90 28.05
C CYS A 230 -29.41 30.72 27.29
N TRP A 231 -29.96 31.83 26.79
CA TRP A 231 -31.16 31.90 25.93
C TRP A 231 -31.14 31.00 24.67
N HIS A 232 -29.98 30.41 24.33
CA HIS A 232 -29.75 29.57 23.14
C HIS A 232 -29.15 28.19 23.50
N GLY A 233 -29.65 27.57 24.57
CA GLY A 233 -29.15 26.28 25.09
C GLY A 233 -29.09 25.16 24.03
N MET A 234 -30.07 25.08 23.12
CA MET A 234 -30.12 24.05 22.08
C MET A 234 -28.90 24.07 21.14
N ILE A 235 -28.48 25.26 20.70
CA ILE A 235 -27.33 25.43 19.80
C ILE A 235 -26.04 24.96 20.48
N SER A 236 -25.89 25.25 21.78
CA SER A 236 -24.71 24.84 22.56
C SER A 236 -24.63 23.33 22.74
N VAL A 237 -25.77 22.68 23.00
CA VAL A 237 -25.84 21.24 23.25
C VAL A 237 -25.67 20.44 21.95
N ALA A 238 -26.31 20.90 20.87
CA ALA A 238 -26.09 20.40 19.52
C ALA A 238 -24.62 20.44 19.10
N LYS A 239 -23.95 21.57 19.35
CA LYS A 239 -22.51 21.73 19.10
C LYS A 239 -21.69 20.80 19.98
N ALA A 240 -22.06 20.65 21.26
CA ALA A 240 -21.35 19.80 22.20
C ALA A 240 -21.39 18.32 21.79
N LEU A 241 -22.55 17.76 21.42
CA LEU A 241 -22.66 16.35 21.02
C LEU A 241 -21.83 15.99 19.77
N ASN A 242 -21.43 17.00 18.97
CA ASN A 242 -20.59 16.86 17.79
C ASN A 242 -19.10 17.15 18.06
N GLU A 243 -18.80 18.27 18.73
CA GLU A 243 -17.43 18.78 18.87
C GLU A 243 -16.69 18.25 20.10
N VAL A 244 -17.43 17.73 21.09
CA VAL A 244 -16.87 17.17 22.32
C VAL A 244 -16.55 15.71 22.09
N ASP A 245 -15.32 15.34 22.43
CA ASP A 245 -14.94 13.96 22.50
C ASP A 245 -15.54 13.31 23.76
N LEU A 246 -16.43 12.34 23.56
CA LEU A 246 -17.14 11.66 24.64
C LEU A 246 -16.29 10.57 25.29
N ARG A 247 -15.06 10.35 24.81
CA ARG A 247 -14.06 9.46 25.41
C ARG A 247 -13.72 9.89 26.83
N PRO A 248 -14.06 9.09 27.85
CA PRO A 248 -13.67 9.41 29.23
C PRO A 248 -12.17 9.14 29.49
N ASP A 249 -11.42 8.60 28.51
CA ASP A 249 -10.08 8.00 28.65
C ASP A 249 -8.87 8.80 28.18
N ILE A 250 -9.03 10.04 27.71
CA ILE A 250 -7.90 10.83 27.21
C ILE A 250 -7.42 11.84 28.23
N ASP A 251 -6.49 11.40 29.08
CA ASP A 251 -5.59 12.32 29.79
C ASP A 251 -4.16 12.33 29.20
N ASN A 252 -3.76 11.35 28.36
CA ASN A 252 -2.42 11.28 27.74
C ASN A 252 -2.35 10.32 26.51
N PHE A 253 -3.00 10.66 25.39
CA PHE A 253 -2.83 9.91 24.14
C PHE A 253 -1.73 10.54 23.26
N LYS A 254 -0.84 9.71 22.67
CA LYS A 254 0.32 10.13 21.85
C LYS A 254 0.22 9.74 20.36
N GLY A 255 -1.00 9.51 19.84
CA GLY A 255 -1.28 9.27 18.41
C GLY A 255 -2.24 10.31 17.83
N GLU A 256 -2.57 10.23 16.54
CA GLU A 256 -3.58 11.13 15.97
C GLU A 256 -4.97 10.81 16.56
N GLU A 257 -5.62 11.83 17.14
CA GLU A 257 -6.90 11.69 17.82
C GLU A 257 -8.04 11.44 16.82
N VAL A 258 -8.83 10.38 17.05
CA VAL A 258 -10.11 10.15 16.37
C VAL A 258 -11.24 10.59 17.29
N THR A 259 -12.11 11.51 16.86
CA THR A 259 -13.25 11.97 17.67
C THR A 259 -14.24 10.82 17.96
N ASN A 260 -14.56 10.56 19.24
CA ASN A 260 -15.72 9.74 19.60
C ASN A 260 -16.90 10.66 19.94
N ASN A 261 -17.67 11.03 18.92
CA ASN A 261 -18.86 11.84 19.05
C ASN A 261 -20.12 10.96 19.01
N LEU A 262 -21.25 11.53 19.46
CA LEU A 262 -22.54 10.88 19.35
C LEU A 262 -23.12 11.21 17.97
N VAL A 263 -23.27 10.21 17.11
CA VAL A 263 -23.98 10.39 15.83
C VAL A 263 -25.47 10.48 16.14
N THR A 264 -26.07 11.62 15.80
CA THR A 264 -27.45 11.93 16.19
C THR A 264 -28.41 11.79 15.01
N TYR A 265 -29.42 10.95 15.17
CA TYR A 265 -30.56 10.83 14.28
C TYR A 265 -31.76 11.45 14.94
N THR A 266 -32.44 12.36 14.23
CA THR A 266 -33.66 12.98 14.73
C THR A 266 -34.82 12.66 13.80
N ILE A 267 -35.91 12.18 14.38
CA ILE A 267 -37.18 12.01 13.68
C ILE A 267 -38.16 13.03 14.24
N GLY A 268 -38.63 13.95 13.39
CA GLY A 268 -39.60 14.98 13.73
C GLY A 268 -41.00 14.65 13.23
N PHE A 269 -42.04 14.93 14.04
CA PHE A 269 -43.42 15.02 13.56
C PHE A 269 -43.75 16.47 13.19
N HIS A 270 -44.22 16.72 11.96
CA HIS A 270 -44.85 17.98 11.53
C HIS A 270 -44.16 19.33 11.85
N THR A 271 -42.86 19.36 12.14
CA THR A 271 -42.15 20.61 12.45
C THR A 271 -40.79 20.67 11.76
N SER A 272 -40.64 21.51 10.73
CA SER A 272 -39.33 21.76 10.08
C SER A 272 -38.37 22.44 11.07
N GLN A 273 -37.59 21.65 11.79
CA GLN A 273 -36.59 22.10 12.76
C GLN A 273 -35.22 22.24 12.07
N ASN A 274 -35.00 23.36 11.37
CA ASN A 274 -33.75 23.61 10.62
C ASN A 274 -32.49 23.50 11.50
N LEU A 275 -32.60 23.81 12.79
CA LEU A 275 -31.50 23.68 13.74
C LEU A 275 -31.17 22.20 14.02
N LEU A 276 -32.17 21.36 14.30
CA LEU A 276 -31.97 19.93 14.53
C LEU A 276 -31.45 19.22 13.27
N ARG A 277 -31.94 19.62 12.09
CA ARG A 277 -31.42 19.14 10.80
C ARG A 277 -29.94 19.45 10.62
N LYS A 278 -29.56 20.72 10.75
CA LYS A 278 -28.13 21.13 10.64
C LYS A 278 -27.26 20.47 11.70
N THR A 279 -27.82 20.20 12.89
CA THR A 279 -27.10 19.53 13.97
C THR A 279 -26.83 18.07 13.64
N ALA A 280 -27.85 17.33 13.20
CA ALA A 280 -27.74 15.94 12.78
C ALA A 280 -26.72 15.82 11.64
N GLU A 281 -26.87 16.63 10.58
CA GLU A 281 -25.96 16.65 9.43
C GLU A 281 -24.52 16.97 9.83
N ALA A 282 -24.30 18.00 10.68
CA ALA A 282 -22.96 18.36 11.13
C ALA A 282 -22.32 17.29 12.01
N GLY A 283 -23.12 16.49 12.71
CA GLY A 283 -22.69 15.37 13.57
C GLY A 283 -22.59 14.03 12.82
N GLY A 284 -22.82 13.99 11.51
CA GLY A 284 -22.76 12.80 10.68
C GLY A 284 -24.04 11.95 10.66
N GLY A 285 -25.13 12.38 11.30
CA GLY A 285 -26.41 11.67 11.32
C GLY A 285 -27.46 12.29 10.40
N LEU A 286 -28.71 11.88 10.56
CA LEU A 286 -29.83 12.27 9.69
C LEU A 286 -30.97 12.94 10.46
N TYR A 287 -31.65 13.86 9.79
CA TYR A 287 -32.94 14.39 10.21
C TYR A 287 -34.02 13.94 9.24
N LEU A 288 -35.06 13.29 9.76
CA LEU A 288 -36.14 12.71 8.97
C LEU A 288 -37.48 13.23 9.47
N GLU A 289 -38.35 13.62 8.55
CA GLU A 289 -39.73 14.00 8.88
C GLU A 289 -40.64 12.79 8.66
N ALA A 290 -41.54 12.54 9.60
CA ALA A 290 -42.41 11.38 9.57
C ALA A 290 -43.82 11.70 10.05
N ASP A 291 -44.70 12.05 9.12
CA ASP A 291 -46.07 12.47 9.42
C ASP A 291 -47.10 11.33 9.41
N THR A 292 -46.69 10.13 9.00
CA THR A 292 -47.55 8.93 8.92
C THR A 292 -46.85 7.70 9.50
N PRO A 293 -47.60 6.64 9.86
CA PRO A 293 -47.01 5.36 10.24
C PRO A 293 -46.05 4.77 9.21
N ALA A 294 -46.35 4.94 7.92
CA ALA A 294 -45.52 4.42 6.84
C ALA A 294 -44.19 5.20 6.75
N THR A 295 -44.24 6.54 6.81
CA THR A 295 -43.04 7.38 6.77
C THR A 295 -42.20 7.23 8.04
N LEU A 296 -42.82 6.99 9.21
CA LEU A 296 -42.09 6.72 10.45
C LEU A 296 -41.33 5.40 10.38
N LYS A 297 -41.98 4.33 9.89
CA LYS A 297 -41.32 3.04 9.67
C LYS A 297 -40.17 3.17 8.66
N ALA A 298 -40.37 3.93 7.59
CA ALA A 298 -39.33 4.21 6.61
C ALA A 298 -38.16 5.01 7.21
N ALA A 299 -38.44 5.98 8.10
CA ALA A 299 -37.41 6.75 8.77
C ALA A 299 -36.55 5.88 9.69
N PHE A 300 -37.16 5.03 10.51
CA PHE A 300 -36.43 4.07 11.35
C PHE A 300 -35.63 3.06 10.51
N ALA A 301 -36.18 2.59 9.40
CA ALA A 301 -35.44 1.72 8.47
C ALA A 301 -34.21 2.45 7.89
N LYS A 302 -34.38 3.71 7.45
CA LYS A 302 -33.28 4.51 6.91
C LYS A 302 -32.18 4.79 7.93
N ILE A 303 -32.56 5.07 9.18
CA ILE A 303 -31.62 5.20 10.30
C ILE A 303 -30.90 3.88 10.56
N GLY A 304 -31.60 2.74 10.50
CA GLY A 304 -30.98 1.42 10.59
C GLY A 304 -29.93 1.19 9.49
N GLU A 305 -30.23 1.53 8.25
CA GLU A 305 -29.26 1.47 7.13
C GLU A 305 -28.03 2.35 7.38
N ASP A 306 -28.25 3.57 7.86
CA ASP A 306 -27.20 4.56 8.06
C ASP A 306 -26.31 4.23 9.28
N ILE A 307 -26.90 3.73 10.38
CA ILE A 307 -26.16 3.14 11.50
C ILE A 307 -25.32 1.97 11.00
N VAL A 308 -25.88 1.11 10.15
CA VAL A 308 -25.12 0.02 9.55
C VAL A 308 -23.98 0.55 8.67
N ALA A 309 -24.18 1.63 7.91
CA ALA A 309 -23.10 2.27 7.15
C ALA A 309 -22.01 2.86 8.07
N HIS A 310 -22.38 3.48 9.19
CA HIS A 310 -21.46 4.04 10.18
C HIS A 310 -20.70 2.99 11.02
N THR A 311 -21.30 1.81 11.20
CA THR A 311 -20.71 0.68 11.93
C THR A 311 -19.94 -0.28 11.03
N ARG A 312 -20.11 -0.17 9.71
CA ARG A 312 -19.25 -0.86 8.74
C ARG A 312 -17.87 -0.21 8.74
N GLY A 313 -16.93 -0.88 9.37
CA GLY A 313 -15.62 -1.02 8.73
C GLY A 313 -15.82 -1.61 7.34
N SER A 314 -15.13 -1.10 6.34
CA SER A 314 -15.20 -1.54 4.94
C SER A 314 -15.33 -3.08 4.85
N SER A 315 -16.47 -3.57 4.36
CA SER A 315 -16.68 -5.00 4.03
C SER A 315 -16.74 -5.14 2.52
N SER A 316 -16.01 -6.11 1.95
CA SER A 316 -16.06 -6.35 0.51
C SER A 316 -17.35 -7.06 0.05
N ALA A 317 -17.54 -7.15 -1.27
CA ALA A 317 -18.65 -7.89 -1.88
C ALA A 317 -18.62 -9.39 -1.48
N ALA A 318 -19.80 -9.93 -1.12
CA ALA A 318 -19.94 -11.36 -0.81
C ALA A 318 -19.62 -12.22 -2.04
N SER A 319 -18.77 -13.24 -1.87
CA SER A 319 -18.43 -14.21 -2.92
C SER A 319 -19.05 -15.57 -2.64
N PHE A 320 -19.40 -16.32 -3.69
CA PHE A 320 -20.05 -17.63 -3.59
C PHE A 320 -19.16 -18.71 -4.21
N ASN A 321 -19.15 -19.92 -3.65
CA ASN A 321 -18.45 -21.06 -4.26
C ASN A 321 -19.23 -21.71 -5.42
N THR A 322 -20.33 -21.10 -5.87
CA THR A 322 -21.18 -21.70 -6.92
C THR A 322 -21.61 -20.63 -7.91
N ALA A 323 -21.73 -21.03 -9.19
CA ALA A 323 -22.31 -20.21 -10.24
C ALA A 323 -23.85 -20.08 -10.14
N SER A 324 -24.49 -20.84 -9.25
CA SER A 324 -25.94 -20.82 -9.03
C SER A 324 -26.26 -20.92 -7.54
N LEU A 325 -27.00 -19.95 -7.00
CA LEU A 325 -27.47 -19.93 -5.61
C LEU A 325 -28.38 -21.13 -5.32
N LYS A 326 -27.88 -22.14 -4.61
CA LYS A 326 -28.65 -23.29 -4.12
C LYS A 326 -28.54 -23.39 -2.59
N ALA A 327 -29.61 -23.84 -1.94
CA ALA A 327 -29.57 -24.12 -0.50
C ALA A 327 -28.48 -25.16 -0.19
N GLY A 328 -27.59 -24.84 0.75
CA GLY A 328 -26.39 -25.62 1.08
C GLY A 328 -25.08 -25.07 0.52
N GLY A 329 -25.12 -24.06 -0.36
CA GLY A 329 -23.92 -23.35 -0.84
C GLY A 329 -23.24 -22.53 0.25
N LEU A 330 -21.94 -22.21 0.09
CA LEU A 330 -21.20 -21.38 1.04
C LEU A 330 -21.07 -19.94 0.52
N ILE A 331 -21.27 -18.99 1.43
CA ILE A 331 -21.00 -17.58 1.24
C ILE A 331 -19.70 -17.26 1.96
N TYR A 332 -18.82 -16.54 1.26
CA TYR A 332 -17.55 -16.05 1.77
C TYR A 332 -17.62 -14.54 1.93
N LEU A 333 -17.22 -14.09 3.11
CA LEU A 333 -17.25 -12.69 3.51
C LEU A 333 -15.87 -12.31 4.01
N THR A 334 -15.28 -11.25 3.45
CA THR A 334 -14.17 -10.56 4.10
C THR A 334 -14.75 -9.43 4.96
N ARG A 335 -14.37 -9.37 6.23
CA ARG A 335 -14.90 -8.41 7.21
C ARG A 335 -13.78 -7.64 7.86
N PHE A 336 -13.95 -6.32 7.97
CA PHE A 336 -13.13 -5.43 8.78
C PHE A 336 -13.77 -5.15 10.12
N ASP A 337 -13.03 -5.47 11.17
CA ASP A 337 -13.32 -5.11 12.55
C ASP A 337 -12.55 -3.84 12.91
N THR A 338 -13.29 -2.73 12.96
CA THR A 338 -12.77 -1.40 13.29
C THR A 338 -12.39 -1.23 14.76
N GLU A 339 -12.80 -2.12 15.66
CA GLU A 339 -12.40 -2.00 17.06
C GLU A 339 -10.94 -2.43 17.25
N ASN A 340 -10.57 -3.58 16.69
CA ASN A 340 -9.23 -4.13 16.85
C ASN A 340 -8.34 -3.86 15.64
N TRP A 341 -8.82 -3.10 14.64
CA TRP A 341 -8.20 -2.98 13.32
C TRP A 341 -7.84 -4.36 12.73
N THR A 342 -8.73 -5.34 12.95
CA THR A 342 -8.52 -6.72 12.51
C THR A 342 -9.47 -7.12 11.41
N GLY A 343 -9.19 -8.26 10.80
CA GLY A 343 -9.99 -8.76 9.71
C GLY A 343 -10.20 -10.24 9.79
N ASP A 344 -11.28 -10.68 9.15
CA ASP A 344 -11.56 -12.09 9.00
C ASP A 344 -12.07 -12.43 7.60
N VAL A 345 -11.67 -13.60 7.11
CA VAL A 345 -12.31 -14.27 5.98
C VAL A 345 -13.14 -15.39 6.57
N MET A 346 -14.46 -15.33 6.35
CA MET A 346 -15.41 -16.21 7.00
C MET A 346 -16.24 -16.94 5.96
N ALA A 347 -16.53 -18.21 6.22
CA ALA A 347 -17.50 -18.97 5.45
C ALA A 347 -18.75 -19.27 6.28
N ALA A 348 -19.93 -19.12 5.68
CA ALA A 348 -21.21 -19.51 6.27
C ALA A 348 -22.11 -20.18 5.22
N PRO A 349 -22.95 -21.16 5.59
CA PRO A 349 -23.89 -21.79 4.67
C PRO A 349 -25.04 -20.85 4.32
N TYR A 350 -25.53 -20.94 3.09
CA TYR A 350 -26.72 -20.23 2.62
C TYR A 350 -27.91 -21.20 2.49
N SER A 351 -29.10 -20.75 2.88
CA SER A 351 -30.34 -21.49 2.75
C SER A 351 -31.50 -20.57 2.37
N SER A 352 -32.68 -21.13 2.11
CA SER A 352 -33.91 -20.37 1.92
C SER A 352 -34.31 -19.52 3.13
N ALA A 353 -33.76 -19.81 4.31
CA ALA A 353 -33.92 -19.02 5.54
C ALA A 353 -32.84 -17.94 5.73
N GLY A 354 -31.92 -17.77 4.77
CA GLY A 354 -30.82 -16.82 4.83
C GLY A 354 -29.45 -17.45 5.13
N VAL A 355 -28.52 -16.63 5.62
CA VAL A 355 -27.14 -17.03 5.97
C VAL A 355 -27.15 -17.72 7.34
N GLY A 356 -26.64 -18.94 7.41
CA GLY A 356 -26.49 -19.71 8.64
C GLY A 356 -25.28 -19.31 9.48
N SER A 357 -24.99 -20.08 10.53
CA SER A 357 -23.87 -19.81 11.43
C SER A 357 -22.50 -19.98 10.77
N GLN A 358 -21.51 -19.24 11.29
CA GLN A 358 -20.12 -19.30 10.83
C GLN A 358 -19.59 -20.75 10.85
N LYS A 359 -19.19 -21.24 9.67
CA LYS A 359 -18.59 -22.57 9.49
C LYS A 359 -17.10 -22.56 9.83
N TRP A 360 -16.38 -21.52 9.40
CA TRP A 360 -14.99 -21.29 9.76
C TRP A 360 -14.63 -19.80 9.67
N SER A 361 -13.52 -19.46 10.33
CA SER A 361 -12.91 -18.13 10.38
C SER A 361 -11.41 -18.32 10.16
N ALA A 362 -10.87 -17.67 9.13
CA ALA A 362 -9.44 -17.69 8.85
C ALA A 362 -8.66 -17.07 10.02
N ALA A 363 -9.22 -16.04 10.67
CA ALA A 363 -8.63 -15.42 11.84
C ALA A 363 -8.43 -16.37 13.02
N ASN A 364 -9.48 -17.12 13.36
CA ASN A 364 -9.40 -18.09 14.43
C ASN A 364 -8.41 -19.22 14.14
N ARG A 365 -8.18 -19.55 12.87
CA ARG A 365 -7.27 -20.63 12.47
C ARG A 365 -5.83 -20.20 12.40
N LEU A 366 -5.52 -19.05 11.79
CA LEU A 366 -4.16 -18.55 11.71
C LEU A 366 -3.58 -18.21 13.08
N ASN A 367 -4.41 -17.67 13.98
CA ASN A 367 -4.00 -17.41 15.36
C ASN A 367 -3.73 -18.69 16.19
N LYS A 368 -4.18 -19.87 15.71
CA LYS A 368 -4.06 -21.15 16.45
C LYS A 368 -3.11 -22.17 15.83
N SER A 369 -2.83 -22.10 14.52
CA SER A 369 -2.33 -23.27 13.77
C SER A 369 -0.83 -23.29 13.47
N LYS A 370 -0.16 -22.14 13.30
CA LYS A 370 1.28 -22.09 12.95
C LYS A 370 1.97 -20.80 13.39
N PRO A 371 3.19 -20.84 13.97
CA PRO A 371 3.97 -19.64 14.23
C PRO A 371 4.25 -18.91 12.90
N PRO A 372 4.16 -17.58 12.86
CA PRO A 372 4.29 -16.79 11.62
C PRO A 372 5.56 -17.11 10.82
N GLY A 373 6.70 -17.33 11.49
CA GLY A 373 7.97 -17.71 10.85
C GLY A 373 8.03 -19.10 10.21
N SER A 374 7.01 -19.95 10.36
CA SER A 374 6.93 -21.29 9.72
C SER A 374 6.22 -21.28 8.36
N ARG A 375 5.92 -20.09 7.83
CA ARG A 375 5.20 -19.90 6.57
C ARG A 375 6.17 -19.80 5.40
N THR A 376 5.87 -20.51 4.33
CA THR A 376 6.69 -20.55 3.12
C THR A 376 6.46 -19.28 2.29
N LEU A 377 7.50 -18.47 2.14
CA LEU A 377 7.51 -17.33 1.24
C LEU A 377 8.04 -17.79 -0.13
N LEU A 378 7.24 -17.62 -1.18
CA LEU A 378 7.67 -17.92 -2.55
C LEU A 378 8.30 -16.66 -3.15
N THR A 379 9.63 -16.58 -3.19
CA THR A 379 10.37 -15.44 -3.78
C THR A 379 11.24 -15.86 -4.96
N TYR A 380 11.60 -14.89 -5.79
CA TYR A 380 12.42 -15.06 -6.99
C TYR A 380 13.94 -15.25 -6.71
N ASN A 381 14.63 -16.03 -7.56
CA ASN A 381 16.09 -16.10 -7.74
C ASN A 381 16.43 -16.23 -9.24
N ASN A 382 17.42 -15.47 -9.74
CA ASN A 382 18.22 -15.86 -10.92
C ASN A 382 19.64 -16.14 -10.48
N SER A 383 20.14 -17.34 -10.79
CA SER A 383 21.31 -17.53 -11.65
C SER A 383 21.88 -18.91 -11.36
N ASP A 384 21.91 -19.74 -12.38
CA ASP A 384 22.75 -20.90 -12.46
C ASP A 384 24.18 -20.60 -11.97
N LYS A 385 24.67 -21.46 -11.06
CA LYS A 385 26.07 -21.58 -10.60
C LYS A 385 26.71 -20.29 -10.04
N ALA A 386 26.70 -20.14 -8.72
CA ALA A 386 27.62 -19.22 -8.05
C ALA A 386 28.11 -19.81 -6.73
N ASP A 387 29.38 -20.24 -6.78
CA ASP A 387 30.17 -20.79 -5.69
C ASP A 387 30.15 -19.95 -4.42
N MET A 388 30.21 -20.64 -3.29
CA MET A 388 30.31 -20.07 -1.95
C MET A 388 31.62 -19.28 -1.79
N LEU A 389 31.53 -17.95 -1.66
CA LEU A 389 32.53 -17.18 -0.91
C LEU A 389 31.85 -16.44 0.24
N LEU A 390 32.18 -16.89 1.45
CA LEU A 390 31.89 -16.24 2.73
C LEU A 390 32.56 -14.87 2.78
N CYS A 391 31.92 -13.90 3.46
CA CYS A 391 32.52 -12.60 3.76
C CYS A 391 33.95 -12.78 4.32
N PRO A 392 34.97 -12.07 3.82
CA PRO A 392 36.29 -12.06 4.46
C PRO A 392 36.15 -11.38 5.83
N GLY A 393 36.41 -12.11 6.93
CA GLY A 393 36.56 -11.49 8.25
C GLY A 393 36.00 -12.23 9.48
N VAL A 394 35.35 -13.40 9.36
CA VAL A 394 34.87 -14.13 10.55
C VAL A 394 35.46 -15.55 10.58
N SER A 395 36.50 -15.73 11.37
CA SER A 395 36.98 -17.07 11.74
C SER A 395 36.05 -17.65 12.82
N GLY A 396 35.22 -18.62 12.45
CA GLY A 396 34.39 -19.37 13.40
C GLY A 396 34.11 -20.76 12.88
N THR A 397 34.45 -21.79 13.67
CA THR A 397 34.20 -23.20 13.39
C THR A 397 32.70 -23.50 13.32
N LEU A 398 32.28 -24.22 12.27
CA LEU A 398 30.91 -24.71 12.07
C LEU A 398 30.46 -25.63 13.22
N PRO A 399 29.24 -25.45 13.79
CA PRO A 399 28.63 -26.46 14.64
C PRO A 399 28.25 -27.70 13.82
N LYS A 400 28.54 -28.89 14.35
CA LYS A 400 28.11 -30.18 13.82
C LYS A 400 26.61 -30.43 14.09
N HIS A 401 25.93 -30.91 13.05
CA HIS A 401 24.62 -31.59 13.02
C HIS A 401 23.41 -30.91 13.69
N HIS A 402 22.51 -30.40 12.84
CA HIS A 402 21.09 -30.76 12.95
C HIS A 402 20.58 -31.25 11.59
N THR A 403 19.93 -32.40 11.62
CA THR A 403 19.19 -33.00 10.50
C THR A 403 18.08 -32.07 9.99
N PRO A 404 17.93 -31.89 8.67
CA PRO A 404 16.89 -31.03 8.10
C PRO A 404 15.57 -31.80 7.88
N GLU A 405 14.43 -31.26 8.32
CA GLU A 405 13.11 -31.66 7.81
C GLU A 405 12.16 -30.45 7.58
N LEU A 406 11.74 -30.36 6.30
CA LEU A 406 10.46 -29.91 5.71
C LEU A 406 9.83 -28.56 6.09
N GLY A 407 9.72 -27.66 5.10
CA GLY A 407 8.57 -26.73 5.00
C GLY A 407 8.80 -25.29 4.54
N GLY A 408 9.69 -25.04 3.57
CA GLY A 408 9.75 -23.76 2.85
C GLY A 408 11.16 -23.36 2.43
N VAL A 409 11.32 -22.73 1.26
CA VAL A 409 12.62 -22.22 0.80
C VAL A 409 13.11 -21.16 1.80
N PRO A 410 14.28 -21.33 2.43
CA PRO A 410 14.83 -20.29 3.28
C PRO A 410 15.18 -19.08 2.42
N PHE A 411 14.67 -17.91 2.79
CA PHE A 411 15.10 -16.64 2.20
C PHE A 411 16.61 -16.48 2.39
N ARG A 412 17.33 -16.42 1.27
CA ARG A 412 18.79 -16.33 1.25
C ARG A 412 19.19 -14.87 1.01
N TRP A 413 19.49 -14.15 2.10
CA TRP A 413 19.92 -12.73 2.08
C TRP A 413 21.10 -12.46 1.12
N ASN A 414 21.87 -13.49 0.78
CA ASN A 414 23.01 -13.43 -0.14
C ASN A 414 22.66 -13.76 -1.60
N LYS A 415 21.37 -13.86 -1.96
CA LYS A 415 20.88 -14.21 -3.30
C LYS A 415 19.66 -13.38 -3.73
N ILE A 416 19.49 -12.19 -3.14
CA ILE A 416 18.48 -11.21 -3.53
C ILE A 416 19.02 -10.33 -4.66
N ALA A 417 18.15 -10.00 -5.63
CA ALA A 417 18.48 -9.06 -6.69
C ALA A 417 18.77 -7.67 -6.10
N ASP A 418 19.60 -6.85 -6.76
CA ASP A 418 19.98 -5.54 -6.26
C ASP A 418 18.76 -4.64 -6.00
N ARG A 419 17.73 -4.76 -6.83
CA ARG A 419 16.42 -4.12 -6.62
C ARG A 419 15.71 -4.55 -5.33
N GLN A 420 15.65 -5.86 -5.05
CA GLN A 420 15.05 -6.42 -3.82
C GLN A 420 15.83 -6.00 -2.58
N LEU A 421 17.12 -5.82 -2.74
CA LEU A 421 18.04 -5.49 -1.67
C LEU A 421 18.02 -4.00 -1.36
N GLY A 422 17.98 -3.13 -2.37
CA GLY A 422 17.71 -1.70 -2.20
C GLY A 422 16.39 -1.49 -1.46
N ASP A 423 15.35 -2.18 -1.90
CA ASP A 423 14.03 -2.20 -1.28
C ASP A 423 14.06 -2.70 0.19
N LEU A 424 14.85 -3.71 0.51
CA LEU A 424 14.98 -4.17 1.91
C LEU A 424 15.76 -3.19 2.82
N LEU A 425 16.47 -2.21 2.26
CA LEU A 425 17.44 -1.39 2.99
C LEU A 425 17.07 0.09 3.08
N VAL A 426 16.02 0.57 2.38
CA VAL A 426 15.57 1.99 2.44
C VAL A 426 15.16 2.38 3.87
N GLY A 427 15.90 3.20 4.60
CA GLY A 427 15.45 3.74 5.89
C GLY A 427 14.35 4.81 5.71
N ALA A 428 13.40 4.91 6.66
CA ALA A 428 12.30 5.87 6.61
C ALA A 428 12.78 7.33 6.82
N THR A 429 13.41 7.92 5.81
CA THR A 429 13.54 9.37 5.61
C THR A 429 13.76 9.66 4.13
N SER A 430 12.70 10.15 3.50
CA SER A 430 12.77 10.93 2.28
C SER A 430 13.50 12.25 2.55
N SER A 431 14.70 12.37 2.00
CA SER A 431 15.22 13.66 1.56
C SER A 431 16.15 13.43 0.38
N SER A 432 15.56 13.57 -0.80
CA SER A 432 16.22 13.84 -2.06
C SER A 432 16.92 15.21 -1.98
N ALA A 433 18.21 15.22 -1.67
CA ALA A 433 19.16 16.25 -2.10
C ALA A 433 20.59 15.86 -1.70
N GLY A 434 21.45 15.67 -2.71
CA GLY A 434 22.92 15.72 -2.58
C GLY A 434 23.56 14.59 -1.78
N LEU A 435 23.62 13.39 -2.36
CA LEU A 435 24.12 12.21 -1.65
C LEU A 435 25.45 11.67 -2.15
N TYR A 436 26.20 12.25 -3.10
CA TYR A 436 27.53 11.73 -3.47
C TYR A 436 28.65 12.69 -3.10
N SER A 437 29.66 12.17 -2.38
CA SER A 437 30.87 12.90 -2.01
C SER A 437 32.09 12.21 -2.58
N TYR A 438 33.12 13.01 -2.92
CA TYR A 438 34.43 12.47 -3.24
C TYR A 438 34.92 11.54 -2.12
N ALA A 439 35.35 10.34 -2.48
CA ALA A 439 35.89 9.37 -1.54
C ALA A 439 37.39 9.20 -1.72
N LYS A 440 37.82 8.94 -2.96
CA LYS A 440 39.21 8.56 -3.25
C LYS A 440 39.56 8.83 -4.70
N LYS A 441 40.85 8.95 -4.98
CA LYS A 441 41.42 8.95 -6.32
C LYS A 441 42.61 8.00 -6.42
N TRP A 442 42.90 7.54 -7.62
CA TRP A 442 44.13 6.82 -7.95
C TRP A 442 44.54 7.12 -9.38
N GLY A 443 45.80 6.83 -9.71
CA GLY A 443 46.39 7.19 -10.99
C GLY A 443 47.23 8.46 -10.94
N THR A 444 48.29 8.45 -11.73
CA THR A 444 49.13 9.61 -12.05
C THR A 444 49.54 9.52 -13.51
N GLN A 445 50.09 10.60 -14.07
CA GLN A 445 50.56 10.61 -15.44
C GLN A 445 51.73 9.64 -15.64
N GLY A 446 51.66 8.77 -16.65
CA GLY A 446 52.80 7.92 -17.03
C GLY A 446 52.41 6.61 -17.71
N THR A 447 53.37 5.68 -17.80
CA THR A 447 53.26 4.41 -18.52
C THR A 447 53.40 3.18 -17.61
N ALA A 448 53.85 3.36 -16.37
CA ALA A 448 53.98 2.26 -15.42
C ALA A 448 52.59 1.72 -14.99
N PRO A 449 52.50 0.49 -14.45
CA PRO A 449 51.24 -0.02 -13.91
C PRO A 449 50.64 0.93 -12.86
N GLY A 450 49.34 1.20 -12.95
CA GLY A 450 48.63 2.18 -12.11
C GLY A 450 48.78 3.64 -12.56
N GLN A 451 49.57 3.95 -13.59
CA GLN A 451 49.65 5.28 -14.22
C GLN A 451 48.82 5.34 -15.50
N PHE A 452 48.35 6.53 -15.89
CA PHE A 452 47.55 6.74 -17.09
C PHE A 452 48.18 7.81 -17.97
N ARG A 453 48.21 7.60 -19.29
CA ARG A 453 48.45 8.71 -20.23
C ARG A 453 47.15 9.39 -20.59
N LEU A 454 46.07 8.62 -20.73
CA LEU A 454 44.72 9.16 -20.92
C LEU A 454 43.70 8.09 -20.50
N ALA A 455 43.21 8.18 -19.25
CA ALA A 455 42.09 7.36 -18.80
C ALA A 455 40.85 7.82 -19.57
N PHE A 456 40.47 7.08 -20.61
CA PHE A 456 39.52 7.56 -21.61
C PHE A 456 38.11 7.00 -21.39
N ASP A 457 38.03 5.75 -20.99
CA ASP A 457 36.75 5.15 -20.64
C ASP A 457 36.90 4.23 -19.44
N ILE A 458 35.80 3.96 -18.77
CA ILE A 458 35.77 3.23 -17.52
C ILE A 458 34.48 2.43 -17.43
N ALA A 459 34.58 1.21 -16.92
CA ALA A 459 33.44 0.34 -16.71
C ALA A 459 33.67 -0.52 -15.46
N THR A 460 32.58 -1.01 -14.88
CA THR A 460 32.63 -1.87 -13.69
C THR A 460 31.95 -3.20 -13.96
N ASP A 461 32.45 -4.25 -13.31
CA ASP A 461 31.75 -5.53 -13.29
C ASP A 461 30.83 -5.66 -12.06
N THR A 462 30.04 -6.73 -12.04
CA THR A 462 29.09 -7.04 -10.96
C THR A 462 29.74 -7.27 -9.59
N LYS A 463 31.06 -7.45 -9.50
CA LYS A 463 31.82 -7.55 -8.24
C LYS A 463 32.43 -6.22 -7.80
N GLY A 464 32.35 -5.20 -8.67
CA GLY A 464 32.94 -3.89 -8.47
C GLY A 464 34.39 -3.78 -8.92
N ASP A 465 34.92 -4.75 -9.67
CA ASP A 465 36.21 -4.54 -10.33
C ASP A 465 36.05 -3.40 -11.34
N VAL A 466 37.01 -2.47 -11.35
CA VAL A 466 37.00 -1.26 -12.16
C VAL A 466 38.00 -1.42 -13.31
N TYR A 467 37.53 -1.32 -14.55
CA TYR A 467 38.33 -1.48 -15.75
C TYR A 467 38.46 -0.13 -16.45
N VAL A 468 39.68 0.28 -16.75
CA VAL A 468 39.97 1.60 -17.33
C VAL A 468 40.68 1.41 -18.67
N ALA A 469 40.12 1.99 -19.73
CA ALA A 469 40.76 2.09 -21.03
C ALA A 469 41.80 3.22 -21.00
N ASP A 470 43.08 2.85 -20.97
CA ASP A 470 44.22 3.77 -20.97
C ASP A 470 44.67 4.02 -22.41
N TYR A 471 43.94 4.92 -23.05
CA TYR A 471 43.90 5.12 -24.49
C TYR A 471 45.29 5.29 -25.14
N ASN A 472 46.12 6.17 -24.58
CA ASN A 472 47.45 6.48 -25.12
C ASN A 472 48.56 5.51 -24.67
N ASN A 473 48.24 4.58 -23.77
CA ASN A 473 49.12 3.48 -23.40
C ASN A 473 48.68 2.16 -24.03
N HIS A 474 47.62 2.16 -24.85
CA HIS A 474 47.20 0.99 -25.63
C HIS A 474 46.91 -0.24 -24.77
N ARG A 475 46.28 -0.03 -23.61
CA ARG A 475 46.03 -1.09 -22.63
C ARG A 475 44.74 -0.87 -21.85
N ILE A 476 44.24 -1.95 -21.25
CA ILE A 476 43.24 -1.90 -20.18
C ILE A 476 43.95 -2.11 -18.85
N GLN A 477 43.55 -1.35 -17.83
CA GLN A 477 43.99 -1.56 -16.46
C GLN A 477 42.80 -1.89 -15.56
N LYS A 478 42.95 -2.95 -14.78
CA LYS A 478 41.95 -3.46 -13.84
C LYS A 478 42.34 -3.10 -12.41
N PHE A 479 41.39 -2.55 -11.67
CA PHE A 479 41.50 -2.21 -10.26
C PHE A 479 40.38 -2.88 -9.47
N ASP A 480 40.55 -3.02 -8.16
CA ASP A 480 39.41 -3.28 -7.29
C ASP A 480 38.59 -1.99 -7.08
N LYS A 481 37.42 -2.12 -6.47
CA LYS A 481 36.52 -1.00 -6.11
C LYS A 481 37.17 0.03 -5.17
N GLU A 482 38.28 -0.29 -4.51
CA GLU A 482 39.07 0.61 -3.67
C GLU A 482 40.23 1.30 -4.42
N GLY A 483 40.41 0.98 -5.70
CA GLY A 483 41.45 1.55 -6.57
C GLY A 483 42.81 0.87 -6.48
N ALA A 484 42.92 -0.32 -5.88
CA ALA A 484 44.15 -1.10 -5.91
C ALA A 484 44.27 -1.85 -7.24
N LEU A 485 45.43 -1.75 -7.89
CA LEU A 485 45.68 -2.38 -9.19
C LEU A 485 45.68 -3.91 -9.05
N GLN A 486 44.86 -4.57 -9.86
CA GLN A 486 44.75 -6.04 -9.93
C GLN A 486 45.48 -6.62 -11.13
N GLY A 487 45.57 -5.86 -12.23
CA GLY A 487 46.27 -6.29 -13.43
C GLY A 487 46.14 -5.29 -14.58
N ALA A 488 46.89 -5.53 -15.65
CA ALA A 488 46.80 -4.77 -16.88
C ALA A 488 47.15 -5.67 -18.06
N TRP A 489 46.53 -5.44 -19.21
CA TRP A 489 46.80 -6.19 -20.44
C TRP A 489 46.60 -5.31 -21.67
N GLY A 490 47.13 -5.81 -22.78
CA GLY A 490 47.22 -5.07 -24.02
C GLY A 490 48.47 -4.18 -24.06
N GLU A 491 48.94 -3.99 -25.26
CA GLU A 491 50.02 -3.10 -25.64
C GLU A 491 49.82 -2.71 -27.11
N TYR A 492 50.57 -1.72 -27.57
CA TYR A 492 50.57 -1.38 -28.98
C TYR A 492 51.23 -2.48 -29.80
N GLY A 493 50.52 -2.98 -30.81
CA GLY A 493 51.04 -4.00 -31.70
C GLY A 493 49.99 -4.46 -32.70
N PHE A 494 50.32 -5.52 -33.42
CA PHE A 494 49.51 -6.08 -34.52
C PHE A 494 49.01 -7.50 -34.25
N LEU A 495 49.31 -8.08 -33.09
CA LEU A 495 48.78 -9.37 -32.67
C LEU A 495 47.32 -9.24 -32.22
N ASP A 496 46.64 -10.38 -32.13
CA ASP A 496 45.22 -10.43 -31.80
C ASP A 496 44.93 -9.97 -30.36
N GLU A 497 45.85 -10.18 -29.44
CA GLU A 497 45.76 -9.72 -28.05
C GLU A 497 46.12 -8.24 -27.88
N ASN A 498 46.75 -7.60 -28.87
CA ASN A 498 47.15 -6.19 -28.79
C ASN A 498 45.95 -5.25 -28.85
N LEU A 499 46.12 -4.05 -28.29
CA LEU A 499 45.11 -3.00 -28.29
C LEU A 499 45.64 -1.76 -29.02
N ILE A 500 44.79 -1.14 -29.83
CA ILE A 500 45.10 0.07 -30.59
C ILE A 500 44.06 1.12 -30.21
N TYR A 501 44.48 2.10 -29.39
CA TYR A 501 43.65 3.24 -28.99
C TYR A 501 42.29 2.81 -28.42
N PRO A 502 42.26 2.01 -27.33
CA PRO A 502 41.02 1.51 -26.75
C PRO A 502 40.14 2.67 -26.30
N SER A 503 38.98 2.85 -26.94
CA SER A 503 38.15 4.06 -26.80
C SER A 503 36.86 3.86 -26.03
N GLY A 504 36.32 2.64 -25.97
CA GLY A 504 35.13 2.31 -25.18
C GLY A 504 35.28 0.95 -24.55
N ILE A 505 34.69 0.75 -23.37
CA ILE A 505 34.80 -0.50 -22.62
C ILE A 505 33.47 -0.91 -22.01
N ALA A 506 33.12 -2.19 -22.13
CA ALA A 506 31.96 -2.78 -21.45
C ALA A 506 32.31 -4.13 -20.86
N ILE A 507 31.57 -4.52 -19.82
CA ILE A 507 31.66 -5.84 -19.20
C ILE A 507 30.29 -6.48 -19.26
N ASP A 508 30.21 -7.72 -19.76
CA ASP A 508 28.95 -8.47 -19.77
C ASP A 508 28.68 -9.20 -18.45
N SER A 509 27.49 -9.79 -18.34
CA SER A 509 27.07 -10.55 -17.15
C SER A 509 27.92 -11.80 -16.90
N GLU A 510 28.63 -12.30 -17.92
CA GLU A 510 29.60 -13.41 -17.84
C GLU A 510 31.02 -12.93 -17.45
N ARG A 511 31.20 -11.62 -17.22
CA ARG A 511 32.48 -10.95 -16.90
C ARG A 511 33.51 -11.00 -18.03
N ASN A 512 33.06 -11.05 -19.28
CA ASN A 512 33.91 -10.78 -20.43
C ASN A 512 34.05 -9.27 -20.66
N VAL A 513 35.23 -8.83 -21.07
CA VAL A 513 35.56 -7.42 -21.31
C VAL A 513 35.57 -7.15 -22.82
N TYR A 514 34.74 -6.20 -23.27
CA TYR A 514 34.64 -5.76 -24.65
C TYR A 514 35.31 -4.40 -24.78
N VAL A 515 36.16 -4.24 -25.78
CA VAL A 515 36.96 -3.03 -25.98
C VAL A 515 36.77 -2.54 -27.41
N ALA A 516 36.16 -1.37 -27.56
CA ALA A 516 36.02 -0.69 -28.84
C ALA A 516 37.32 -0.01 -29.26
N GLN A 517 37.69 -0.17 -30.53
CA GLN A 517 38.90 0.39 -31.11
C GLN A 517 38.56 1.12 -32.40
N HIS A 518 38.38 2.43 -32.30
CA HIS A 518 37.88 3.20 -33.45
C HIS A 518 38.82 3.20 -34.65
N THR A 519 40.15 3.18 -34.42
CA THR A 519 41.16 3.22 -35.50
C THR A 519 41.30 1.90 -36.25
N SER A 520 41.17 0.77 -35.55
CA SER A 520 41.18 -0.57 -36.18
C SER A 520 39.79 -1.04 -36.60
N HIS A 521 38.76 -0.21 -36.40
CA HIS A 521 37.37 -0.48 -36.75
C HIS A 521 36.84 -1.80 -36.15
N SER A 522 37.25 -2.16 -34.94
CA SER A 522 36.95 -3.46 -34.34
C SER A 522 36.56 -3.36 -32.86
N ILE A 523 35.90 -4.42 -32.38
CA ILE A 523 35.71 -4.68 -30.95
C ILE A 523 36.57 -5.90 -30.59
N LYS A 524 37.38 -5.82 -29.54
CA LYS A 524 38.09 -6.98 -28.98
C LYS A 524 37.42 -7.47 -27.70
N LYS A 525 37.27 -8.78 -27.57
CA LYS A 525 36.70 -9.45 -26.41
C LYS A 525 37.79 -10.19 -25.65
N PHE A 526 37.82 -10.02 -24.34
CA PHE A 526 38.75 -10.66 -23.40
C PHE A 526 37.98 -11.31 -22.26
N ASP A 527 38.60 -12.25 -21.55
CA ASP A 527 38.11 -12.69 -20.25
C ASP A 527 38.52 -11.71 -19.12
N MET A 528 38.06 -11.98 -17.89
CA MET A 528 38.36 -11.16 -16.71
C MET A 528 39.85 -11.11 -16.29
N ASN A 529 40.68 -11.99 -16.85
CA ASN A 529 42.12 -12.05 -16.60
C ASN A 529 42.93 -11.35 -17.71
N GLY A 530 42.26 -10.83 -18.74
CA GLY A 530 42.89 -10.18 -19.88
C GLY A 530 43.32 -11.15 -20.98
N ASN A 531 42.88 -12.42 -20.96
CA ASN A 531 43.15 -13.34 -22.06
C ASN A 531 42.25 -12.98 -23.24
N PHE A 532 42.84 -12.88 -24.43
CA PHE A 532 42.10 -12.61 -25.66
C PHE A 532 41.17 -13.78 -26.01
N LEU A 533 39.92 -13.45 -26.35
CA LEU A 533 38.91 -14.42 -26.75
C LEU A 533 38.60 -14.33 -28.24
N MET A 534 38.29 -13.13 -28.74
CA MET A 534 37.98 -12.91 -30.15
C MET A 534 38.00 -11.43 -30.56
N THR A 535 38.12 -11.20 -31.87
CA THR A 535 37.90 -9.89 -32.51
C THR A 535 36.56 -9.93 -33.26
N MET A 536 35.78 -8.86 -33.17
CA MET A 536 34.49 -8.69 -33.84
C MET A 536 34.50 -7.42 -34.70
N GLY A 537 33.75 -7.47 -35.80
CA GLY A 537 33.68 -6.38 -36.77
C GLY A 537 34.92 -6.30 -37.66
N GLY A 538 35.45 -5.10 -37.86
CA GLY A 538 36.44 -4.78 -38.89
C GLY A 538 35.82 -3.99 -40.02
N TYR A 539 36.64 -3.27 -40.80
CA TYR A 539 36.16 -2.56 -41.98
C TYR A 539 35.79 -3.56 -43.09
N PRO A 540 34.63 -3.42 -43.77
CA PRO A 540 33.66 -2.32 -43.68
C PRO A 540 32.49 -2.56 -42.72
N ASP A 541 32.45 -3.70 -42.02
CA ASP A 541 31.33 -4.11 -41.16
C ASP A 541 31.15 -3.23 -39.92
N LEU A 542 32.23 -2.68 -39.39
CA LEU A 542 32.22 -1.58 -38.43
C LEU A 542 33.06 -0.42 -38.98
N TYR A 543 32.67 0.80 -38.65
CA TYR A 543 33.39 2.02 -38.98
C TYR A 543 33.38 2.97 -37.80
N TYR A 544 34.59 3.25 -37.30
CA TYR A 544 34.83 4.12 -36.16
C TYR A 544 34.01 3.75 -34.89
N PRO A 545 34.07 2.49 -34.41
CA PRO A 545 33.42 2.09 -33.17
C PRO A 545 34.04 2.84 -32.01
N PHE A 546 33.25 3.70 -31.37
CA PHE A 546 33.74 4.63 -30.36
C PHE A 546 33.40 4.19 -28.94
N ASP A 547 32.26 3.51 -28.80
CA ASP A 547 31.80 2.91 -27.56
C ASP A 547 31.08 1.58 -27.76
N VAL A 548 30.97 0.80 -26.70
CA VAL A 548 30.32 -0.51 -26.69
C VAL A 548 29.51 -0.70 -25.40
N ALA A 549 28.35 -1.34 -25.49
CA ALA A 549 27.58 -1.86 -24.35
C ALA A 549 27.03 -3.25 -24.66
N VAL A 550 26.65 -4.02 -23.64
CA VAL A 550 26.17 -5.40 -23.80
C VAL A 550 24.90 -5.58 -22.95
N ASP A 551 23.83 -6.11 -23.56
CA ASP A 551 22.56 -6.37 -22.86
C ASP A 551 22.53 -7.73 -22.16
N ALA A 552 21.43 -8.01 -21.44
CA ALA A 552 21.27 -9.26 -20.69
C ALA A 552 21.29 -10.53 -21.56
N GLU A 553 20.90 -10.44 -22.84
CA GLU A 553 20.98 -11.53 -23.83
C GLU A 553 22.34 -11.63 -24.53
N LEU A 554 23.33 -10.84 -24.12
CA LEU A 554 24.67 -10.74 -24.70
C LEU A 554 24.68 -10.20 -26.14
N ASN A 555 23.69 -9.39 -26.52
CA ASN A 555 23.79 -8.57 -27.72
C ASN A 555 24.69 -7.36 -27.46
N ILE A 556 25.50 -7.04 -28.46
CA ILE A 556 26.58 -6.06 -28.37
C ILE A 556 26.16 -4.82 -29.15
N TYR A 557 26.02 -3.69 -28.46
CA TYR A 557 25.66 -2.41 -29.04
C TYR A 557 26.92 -1.60 -29.26
N VAL A 558 27.18 -1.21 -30.49
CA VAL A 558 28.40 -0.50 -30.91
C VAL A 558 28.02 0.87 -31.44
N VAL A 559 28.52 1.91 -30.78
CA VAL A 559 28.32 3.30 -31.22
C VAL A 559 29.33 3.63 -32.32
N GLU A 560 28.84 3.89 -33.53
CA GLU A 560 29.64 4.35 -34.65
C GLU A 560 29.59 5.88 -34.75
N LEU A 561 30.57 6.53 -34.12
CA LEU A 561 30.60 8.00 -33.97
C LEU A 561 30.49 8.74 -35.31
N GLN A 562 31.24 8.29 -36.32
CA GLN A 562 31.33 8.95 -37.64
C GLN A 562 30.15 8.61 -38.56
N ASN A 563 29.50 7.46 -38.38
CA ASN A 563 28.29 7.09 -39.14
C ASN A 563 27.00 7.59 -38.49
N HIS A 564 27.08 8.14 -37.27
CA HIS A 564 25.93 8.66 -36.52
C HIS A 564 24.86 7.60 -36.23
N GLN A 565 25.30 6.38 -35.99
CA GLN A 565 24.43 5.22 -35.82
C GLN A 565 24.97 4.28 -34.74
N ILE A 566 24.14 3.32 -34.35
CA ILE A 566 24.47 2.25 -33.42
C ILE A 566 24.22 0.94 -34.14
N LYS A 567 25.22 0.06 -34.15
CA LYS A 567 25.08 -1.31 -34.68
C LYS A 567 24.87 -2.28 -33.52
N VAL A 568 23.91 -3.17 -33.68
CA VAL A 568 23.62 -4.23 -32.70
C VAL A 568 24.06 -5.55 -33.29
N LEU A 569 25.00 -6.21 -32.61
CA LEU A 569 25.54 -7.50 -33.00
C LEU A 569 25.06 -8.57 -32.00
N ASP A 570 25.01 -9.84 -32.41
CA ASP A 570 24.88 -10.93 -31.45
C ASP A 570 26.22 -11.26 -30.78
N LYS A 571 26.20 -12.18 -29.81
CA LYS A 571 27.40 -12.65 -29.09
C LYS A 571 28.50 -13.27 -29.98
N THR A 572 28.21 -13.56 -31.25
CA THR A 572 29.18 -14.07 -32.22
C THR A 572 29.75 -12.97 -33.12
N GLY A 573 29.27 -11.73 -32.99
CA GLY A 573 29.66 -10.57 -33.79
C GLY A 573 28.84 -10.38 -35.07
N LYS A 574 27.77 -11.15 -35.28
CA LYS A 574 26.91 -11.01 -36.46
C LYS A 574 25.94 -9.84 -36.28
N LEU A 575 25.81 -9.00 -37.30
CA LEU A 575 24.87 -7.88 -37.30
C LEU A 575 23.41 -8.35 -37.19
N LEU A 576 22.71 -7.86 -36.17
CA LEU A 576 21.28 -8.07 -35.94
C LEU A 576 20.46 -6.90 -36.49
N ARG A 577 20.83 -5.67 -36.13
CA ARG A 577 20.14 -4.44 -36.60
C ARG A 577 21.04 -3.21 -36.52
N THR A 578 20.58 -2.15 -37.17
CA THR A 578 21.21 -0.82 -37.11
C THR A 578 20.16 0.21 -36.69
N MET A 579 20.56 1.10 -35.79
CA MET A 579 19.73 2.16 -35.24
C MET A 579 20.37 3.51 -35.50
N GLY A 580 19.56 4.53 -35.73
CA GLY A 580 20.07 5.89 -35.92
C GLY A 580 20.46 6.22 -37.36
N ARG A 581 20.61 7.52 -37.58
CA ARG A 581 21.15 8.17 -38.79
C ARG A 581 21.50 9.61 -38.44
N TYR A 582 22.28 10.28 -39.28
CA TYR A 582 22.57 11.70 -39.10
C TYR A 582 21.30 12.54 -39.00
N GLY A 583 21.20 13.39 -37.98
CA GLY A 583 20.11 14.36 -37.84
C GLY A 583 19.81 14.76 -36.41
N SER A 584 18.77 15.58 -36.22
CA SER A 584 18.35 16.12 -34.92
C SER A 584 16.95 15.65 -34.49
N GLY A 585 16.25 14.87 -35.30
CA GLY A 585 14.97 14.27 -34.95
C GLY A 585 15.11 13.13 -33.91
N ASN A 586 13.98 12.65 -33.41
CA ASN A 586 13.96 11.50 -32.49
C ASN A 586 14.50 10.25 -33.20
N GLY A 587 15.42 9.52 -32.55
CA GLY A 587 16.11 8.39 -33.15
C GLY A 587 17.11 8.76 -34.25
N GLN A 588 17.47 10.04 -34.39
CA GLN A 588 18.59 10.52 -35.19
C GLN A 588 19.69 11.05 -34.27
N PHE A 589 20.94 11.02 -34.71
CA PHE A 589 22.09 11.42 -33.91
C PHE A 589 23.00 12.39 -34.67
N LYS A 590 23.73 13.22 -33.93
CA LYS A 590 24.91 13.94 -34.43
C LYS A 590 26.10 13.61 -33.54
N TYR A 591 26.92 12.70 -34.05
CA TYR A 591 28.10 12.14 -33.38
C TYR A 591 27.74 11.51 -32.02
N PRO A 592 26.92 10.45 -31.98
CA PRO A 592 26.60 9.76 -30.73
C PRO A 592 27.91 9.30 -30.07
N ASN A 593 28.07 9.59 -28.78
CA ASN A 593 29.37 9.43 -28.11
C ASN A 593 29.44 8.13 -27.33
N ARG A 594 28.54 7.96 -26.36
CA ARG A 594 28.53 6.85 -25.41
C ARG A 594 27.15 6.25 -25.27
N ILE A 595 27.10 5.00 -24.83
CA ILE A 595 25.88 4.24 -24.62
C ILE A 595 25.90 3.51 -23.28
N ALA A 596 24.78 3.54 -22.58
CA ALA A 596 24.53 2.75 -21.38
C ALA A 596 23.25 1.94 -21.53
N ILE A 597 23.16 0.83 -20.81
CA ILE A 597 21.99 -0.07 -20.81
C ILE A 597 21.57 -0.27 -19.35
N ASP A 598 20.30 -0.04 -19.04
CA ASP A 598 19.75 -0.28 -17.69
C ASP A 598 19.37 -1.75 -17.47
N GLU A 599 18.98 -2.12 -16.25
CA GLU A 599 18.59 -3.50 -15.89
C GLU A 599 17.36 -4.03 -16.66
N ASP A 600 16.56 -3.13 -17.25
CA ASP A 600 15.39 -3.47 -18.05
C ASP A 600 15.71 -3.44 -19.56
N ASP A 601 17.01 -3.45 -19.91
CA ASP A 601 17.58 -3.40 -21.26
C ASP A 601 17.17 -2.16 -22.08
N ASN A 602 16.82 -1.05 -21.44
CA ASN A 602 16.65 0.23 -22.13
C ASN A 602 18.01 0.87 -22.39
N LEU A 603 18.14 1.50 -23.56
CA LEU A 603 19.39 2.10 -24.02
C LEU A 603 19.37 3.61 -23.84
N TYR A 604 20.47 4.16 -23.35
CA TYR A 604 20.67 5.58 -23.13
C TYR A 604 21.88 6.03 -23.93
N VAL A 605 21.68 6.99 -24.83
CA VAL A 605 22.72 7.42 -25.77
C VAL A 605 22.99 8.91 -25.58
N SER A 606 24.26 9.26 -25.38
CA SER A 606 24.70 10.66 -25.37
C SER A 606 24.86 11.18 -26.79
N ASP A 607 23.95 12.08 -27.19
CA ASP A 607 23.89 12.66 -28.53
C ASP A 607 24.68 13.98 -28.56
N TYR A 608 26.00 13.83 -28.72
CA TYR A 608 27.03 14.84 -28.47
C TYR A 608 26.73 16.23 -29.04
N LEU A 609 26.52 16.36 -30.36
CA LEU A 609 26.28 17.65 -31.00
C LEU A 609 24.81 18.11 -30.96
N ASN A 610 23.88 17.24 -30.58
CA ASN A 610 22.50 17.66 -30.31
C ASN A 610 22.30 18.05 -28.83
N HIS A 611 23.33 17.88 -27.98
CA HIS A 611 23.36 18.31 -26.58
C HIS A 611 22.22 17.72 -25.73
N ARG A 612 21.94 16.45 -25.96
CA ARG A 612 20.82 15.72 -25.34
C ARG A 612 21.19 14.27 -25.06
N VAL A 613 20.37 13.62 -24.25
CA VAL A 613 20.34 12.17 -24.10
C VAL A 613 19.08 11.65 -24.79
N GLN A 614 19.18 10.49 -25.43
CA GLN A 614 18.04 9.77 -25.98
C GLN A 614 17.92 8.38 -25.35
N LYS A 615 16.70 8.02 -24.96
CA LYS A 615 16.32 6.71 -24.39
C LYS A 615 15.57 5.88 -25.43
N PHE A 616 15.91 4.61 -25.55
CA PHE A 616 15.29 3.62 -26.42
C PHE A 616 14.93 2.36 -25.63
N ASP A 617 13.93 1.60 -26.08
CA ASP A 617 13.71 0.24 -25.57
C ASP A 617 14.70 -0.75 -26.19
N SER A 618 14.75 -1.98 -25.68
CA SER A 618 15.63 -3.03 -26.20
C SER A 618 15.37 -3.37 -27.68
N ALA A 619 14.17 -3.14 -28.20
CA ALA A 619 13.87 -3.31 -29.63
C ALA A 619 14.43 -2.17 -30.50
N GLY A 620 14.87 -1.07 -29.89
CA GLY A 620 15.43 0.10 -30.54
C GLY A 620 14.39 1.18 -30.88
N ASN A 621 13.18 1.10 -30.33
CA ASN A 621 12.18 2.14 -30.47
C ASN A 621 12.54 3.33 -29.60
N PHE A 622 12.41 4.54 -30.15
CA PHE A 622 12.60 5.77 -29.39
C PHE A 622 11.53 5.89 -28.30
N LEU A 623 11.95 6.09 -27.06
CA LEU A 623 11.06 6.31 -25.92
C LEU A 623 11.02 7.78 -25.51
N ARG A 624 12.19 8.41 -25.36
CA ARG A 624 12.29 9.77 -24.83
C ARG A 624 13.60 10.46 -25.16
N THR A 625 13.61 11.77 -24.99
CA THR A 625 14.82 12.59 -24.96
C THR A 625 14.70 13.69 -23.92
N TRP A 626 15.83 14.07 -23.34
CA TRP A 626 15.97 15.24 -22.47
C TRP A 626 17.33 15.87 -22.67
N GLY A 627 17.47 17.12 -22.21
CA GLY A 627 18.66 17.92 -22.45
C GLY A 627 18.49 18.94 -23.57
N SER A 628 19.21 20.04 -23.42
CA SER A 628 19.36 21.10 -24.41
C SER A 628 20.73 21.75 -24.22
N TYR A 629 21.22 22.47 -25.24
CA TYR A 629 22.46 23.24 -25.09
C TYR A 629 22.37 24.23 -23.92
N GLY A 630 23.31 24.17 -22.97
CA GLY A 630 23.40 25.13 -21.87
C GLY A 630 24.16 24.62 -20.65
N THR A 631 24.23 25.46 -19.63
CA THR A 631 24.95 25.20 -18.36
C THR A 631 24.00 25.06 -17.17
N GLY A 632 22.69 25.17 -17.37
CA GLY A 632 21.69 24.94 -16.34
C GLY A 632 21.56 23.48 -15.93
N ASN A 633 20.77 23.22 -14.88
CA ASN A 633 20.37 21.87 -14.47
C ASN A 633 19.55 21.23 -15.58
N GLY A 634 19.90 19.99 -15.95
CA GLY A 634 19.27 19.27 -17.06
C GLY A 634 19.59 19.81 -18.45
N GLN A 635 20.53 20.75 -18.57
CA GLN A 635 21.11 21.18 -19.84
C GLN A 635 22.50 20.56 -19.99
N PHE A 636 22.96 20.39 -21.22
CA PHE A 636 24.28 19.83 -21.51
C PHE A 636 25.06 20.72 -22.46
N ARG A 637 26.38 20.73 -22.32
CA ARG A 637 27.29 21.02 -23.42
C ARG A 637 28.04 19.75 -23.73
N TYR A 638 27.78 19.20 -24.92
CA TYR A 638 28.55 18.07 -25.44
C TYR A 638 28.63 16.89 -24.45
N PRO A 639 27.50 16.20 -24.15
CA PRO A 639 27.50 15.08 -23.20
C PRO A 639 28.46 13.97 -23.68
N TYR A 640 29.26 13.44 -22.75
CA TYR A 640 30.27 12.40 -22.98
C TYR A 640 29.78 11.07 -22.39
N GLY A 641 30.44 10.58 -21.34
CA GLY A 641 30.09 9.39 -20.59
C GLY A 641 28.67 9.43 -20.04
N ILE A 642 28.02 8.28 -20.13
CA ILE A 642 26.71 8.02 -19.60
C ILE A 642 26.74 6.64 -18.97
N ASP A 643 26.12 6.49 -17.81
CA ASP A 643 25.91 5.20 -17.18
C ASP A 643 24.65 5.23 -16.31
N THR A 644 24.13 4.06 -15.93
CA THR A 644 22.89 3.93 -15.15
C THR A 644 23.11 3.15 -13.87
N ASP A 645 22.33 3.48 -12.84
CA ASP A 645 22.24 2.67 -11.63
C ASP A 645 21.08 1.65 -11.74
N SER A 646 21.08 0.67 -10.84
CA SER A 646 20.07 -0.37 -10.63
C SER A 646 18.69 0.17 -10.26
N LYS A 647 18.58 1.46 -9.91
CA LYS A 647 17.32 2.17 -9.66
C LYS A 647 16.77 2.83 -10.93
N GLY A 648 17.53 2.77 -12.02
CA GLY A 648 17.22 3.43 -13.28
C GLY A 648 17.59 4.92 -13.32
N ASP A 649 18.35 5.43 -12.35
CA ASP A 649 18.91 6.77 -12.45
C ASP A 649 20.03 6.80 -13.49
N VAL A 650 20.10 7.90 -14.23
CA VAL A 650 21.04 8.11 -15.32
C VAL A 650 22.07 9.15 -14.92
N PHE A 651 23.35 8.78 -14.97
CA PHE A 651 24.48 9.65 -14.68
C PHE A 651 25.17 10.06 -15.98
N VAL A 652 25.28 11.35 -16.21
CA VAL A 652 25.86 11.90 -17.44
C VAL A 652 27.00 12.84 -17.06
N VAL A 653 28.18 12.59 -17.62
CA VAL A 653 29.30 13.52 -17.55
C VAL A 653 29.40 14.32 -18.85
N GLU A 654 29.74 15.60 -18.74
CA GLU A 654 29.71 16.51 -19.88
C GLU A 654 30.90 17.49 -19.92
N TYR A 655 30.94 18.32 -20.97
CA TYR A 655 32.06 19.26 -21.24
C TYR A 655 32.30 20.29 -20.15
N GLU A 656 31.26 20.70 -19.43
CA GLU A 656 31.39 21.61 -18.28
C GLU A 656 32.07 20.95 -17.06
N ASN A 657 32.68 19.78 -17.23
CA ASN A 657 33.43 19.04 -16.21
C ASN A 657 32.59 18.71 -14.98
N ARG A 658 31.32 18.35 -15.19
CA ARG A 658 30.35 18.03 -14.14
C ARG A 658 29.64 16.74 -14.44
N VAL A 659 29.16 16.08 -13.39
CA VAL A 659 28.26 14.93 -13.47
C VAL A 659 26.85 15.40 -13.13
N GLN A 660 25.86 15.03 -13.95
CA GLN A 660 24.44 15.27 -13.68
C GLN A 660 23.70 13.93 -13.57
N GLN A 661 22.83 13.82 -12.57
CA GLN A 661 22.00 12.65 -12.32
C GLN A 661 20.54 12.97 -12.66
N PHE A 662 19.88 12.04 -13.32
CA PHE A 662 18.48 12.10 -13.74
C PHE A 662 17.75 10.84 -13.29
N ASP A 663 16.44 10.88 -13.17
CA ASP A 663 15.64 9.64 -13.11
C ASP A 663 15.46 9.04 -14.52
N ALA A 664 14.84 7.86 -14.58
CA ALA A 664 14.56 7.13 -15.82
C ALA A 664 13.63 7.91 -16.78
N GLU A 665 12.91 8.92 -16.29
CA GLU A 665 12.05 9.82 -17.03
C GLU A 665 12.81 11.05 -17.58
N GLY A 666 14.09 11.22 -17.22
CA GLY A 666 14.93 12.33 -17.66
C GLY A 666 14.76 13.61 -16.83
N VAL A 667 14.14 13.53 -15.65
CA VAL A 667 14.03 14.64 -14.71
C VAL A 667 15.33 14.79 -13.94
N PHE A 668 15.87 16.00 -13.91
CA PHE A 668 17.10 16.31 -13.18
C PHE A 668 16.92 16.07 -11.67
N LYS A 669 17.81 15.28 -11.07
CA LYS A 669 17.85 15.00 -9.62
C LYS A 669 18.95 15.77 -8.92
N ALA A 670 20.17 15.70 -9.44
CA ALA A 670 21.35 16.24 -8.77
C ALA A 670 22.50 16.52 -9.73
N LYS A 671 23.48 17.29 -9.23
CA LYS A 671 24.73 17.60 -9.93
C LYS A 671 25.90 17.42 -8.96
N PHE A 672 26.98 16.83 -9.43
CA PHE A 672 28.18 16.51 -8.65
C PHE A 672 29.43 16.93 -9.41
N ALA A 673 30.54 17.06 -8.66
CA ALA A 673 31.86 17.38 -9.18
C ALA A 673 31.83 18.59 -10.14
N ASP A 674 31.08 19.64 -9.78
CA ASP A 674 30.67 20.71 -10.69
C ASP A 674 31.68 21.86 -10.83
N LYS A 675 32.93 21.58 -10.47
CA LYS A 675 34.05 22.51 -10.52
C LYS A 675 35.16 21.94 -11.36
N THR A 676 35.62 22.76 -12.29
CA THR A 676 36.81 22.46 -13.08
C THR A 676 38.06 22.68 -12.23
N GLY A 677 38.92 21.68 -12.11
CA GLY A 677 40.14 21.81 -11.34
C GLY A 677 40.93 20.52 -11.14
N THR A 678 41.89 20.56 -10.23
CA THR A 678 42.80 19.45 -9.91
C THR A 678 42.64 18.95 -8.48
N LYS A 679 41.83 19.62 -7.65
CA LYS A 679 41.59 19.20 -6.26
C LYS A 679 40.68 17.97 -6.22
N ASP A 680 40.55 17.41 -5.03
CA ASP A 680 39.69 16.28 -4.76
C ASP A 680 38.22 16.65 -5.01
N GLY A 681 37.53 15.86 -5.82
CA GLY A 681 36.16 16.14 -6.25
C GLY A 681 36.01 17.16 -7.38
N GLU A 682 37.11 17.77 -7.85
CA GLU A 682 37.12 18.63 -9.05
C GLU A 682 37.58 17.81 -10.27
N LEU A 683 36.96 18.03 -11.43
CA LEU A 683 37.25 17.28 -12.66
C LEU A 683 37.89 18.16 -13.72
N ARG A 684 38.62 17.56 -14.66
CA ARG A 684 39.17 18.24 -15.83
C ARG A 684 39.09 17.35 -17.06
N TYR A 685 38.22 17.75 -17.99
CA TYR A 685 37.87 17.02 -19.21
C TYR A 685 37.62 15.53 -18.94
N PRO A 686 36.69 15.21 -18.02
CA PRO A 686 36.33 13.83 -17.76
C PRO A 686 35.73 13.18 -19.03
N ARG A 687 35.91 11.87 -19.17
CA ARG A 687 35.47 11.12 -20.36
C ARG A 687 34.42 10.08 -20.00
N GLY A 688 34.86 8.90 -19.56
CA GLY A 688 33.98 7.83 -19.10
C GLY A 688 33.51 8.02 -17.66
N ILE A 689 32.34 7.45 -17.36
CA ILE A 689 31.77 7.29 -16.03
C ILE A 689 31.32 5.84 -15.89
N ALA A 690 31.49 5.26 -14.71
CA ALA A 690 31.00 3.92 -14.37
C ALA A 690 30.30 3.96 -13.01
N VAL A 691 29.08 3.48 -12.94
CA VAL A 691 28.28 3.36 -11.72
C VAL A 691 28.38 1.92 -11.22
N TYR A 692 28.62 1.80 -9.92
CA TYR A 692 28.64 0.52 -9.22
C TYR A 692 27.76 0.60 -7.99
N ASP A 693 26.65 -0.12 -8.01
CA ASP A 693 25.68 -0.06 -6.90
C ASP A 693 26.06 -0.85 -5.66
N GLY A 694 27.16 -1.61 -5.72
CA GLY A 694 27.59 -2.41 -4.59
C GLY A 694 26.60 -3.53 -4.32
N SER A 695 27.04 -4.78 -4.44
CA SER A 695 26.24 -5.91 -3.95
C SER A 695 25.87 -5.69 -2.47
N GLY A 696 24.65 -5.27 -2.22
CA GLY A 696 23.90 -5.32 -0.97
C GLY A 696 24.25 -4.52 0.25
N CYS A 697 25.47 -4.04 0.45
CA CYS A 697 25.79 -3.29 1.67
C CYS A 697 26.81 -2.16 1.47
N GLY A 698 27.34 -1.99 0.26
CA GLY A 698 28.44 -1.06 -0.01
C GLY A 698 28.02 0.40 -0.22
N GLY A 699 26.73 0.64 -0.46
CA GLY A 699 26.23 1.91 -0.99
C GLY A 699 26.65 2.12 -2.45
N SER A 700 25.81 2.79 -3.21
CA SER A 700 26.12 3.14 -4.60
C SER A 700 27.37 4.02 -4.67
N SER A 701 28.23 3.75 -5.64
CA SER A 701 29.42 4.53 -5.96
C SER A 701 29.43 4.80 -7.46
N PHE A 702 30.09 5.88 -7.86
CA PHE A 702 30.46 6.04 -9.26
C PHE A 702 31.93 6.44 -9.40
N TYR A 703 32.50 6.08 -10.53
CA TYR A 703 33.88 6.33 -10.89
C TYR A 703 33.91 7.20 -12.13
N VAL A 704 34.74 8.23 -12.12
CA VAL A 704 34.93 9.12 -13.27
C VAL A 704 36.36 9.02 -13.75
N ALA A 705 36.53 8.76 -15.05
CA ALA A 705 37.81 8.87 -15.73
C ALA A 705 38.13 10.36 -15.93
N ASP A 706 38.88 10.93 -14.98
CA ASP A 706 39.29 12.33 -14.94
C ASP A 706 40.52 12.54 -15.84
N ALA A 707 40.26 12.42 -17.15
CA ALA A 707 41.25 12.07 -18.16
C ALA A 707 42.46 13.02 -18.21
N TYR A 708 42.25 14.33 -18.09
CA TYR A 708 43.32 15.34 -18.16
C TYR A 708 43.97 15.63 -16.81
N ASN A 709 43.49 15.02 -15.73
CA ASN A 709 44.22 14.90 -14.47
C ASN A 709 44.91 13.54 -14.33
N HIS A 710 44.87 12.68 -15.36
CA HIS A 710 45.53 11.38 -15.43
C HIS A 710 45.19 10.46 -14.26
N ARG A 711 43.92 10.49 -13.83
CA ARG A 711 43.45 9.77 -12.64
C ARG A 711 42.02 9.27 -12.81
N VAL A 712 41.63 8.35 -11.96
CA VAL A 712 40.24 7.99 -11.70
C VAL A 712 39.83 8.56 -10.35
N GLN A 713 38.63 9.10 -10.27
CA GLN A 713 38.03 9.53 -9.00
C GLN A 713 36.79 8.69 -8.68
N LYS A 714 36.74 8.18 -7.45
CA LYS A 714 35.59 7.51 -6.86
C LYS A 714 34.78 8.49 -6.03
N PHE A 715 33.48 8.52 -6.29
CA PHE A 715 32.48 9.19 -5.50
C PHE A 715 31.61 8.12 -4.88
N VAL A 716 31.34 8.25 -3.59
CA VAL A 716 30.48 7.33 -2.85
C VAL A 716 29.24 8.07 -2.43
N ALA A 717 28.12 7.36 -2.36
CA ALA A 717 26.98 7.89 -1.68
C ALA A 717 27.40 8.26 -0.24
N SER A 718 27.42 9.54 0.14
CA SER A 718 27.54 10.02 1.51
C SER A 718 26.57 9.19 2.32
N ALA A 719 27.11 8.39 3.24
CA ALA A 719 26.42 7.29 3.87
C ALA A 719 24.99 7.69 4.26
N ALA A 720 24.01 7.34 3.40
CA ALA A 720 22.72 6.95 3.91
C ALA A 720 23.05 5.81 4.86
N MET A 721 22.93 6.12 6.15
CA MET A 721 23.24 5.31 7.33
C MET A 721 23.62 3.87 7.00
N ALA A 722 24.83 3.46 7.41
CA ALA A 722 25.31 2.08 7.43
C ALA A 722 24.17 1.07 7.23
N VAL A 723 24.14 0.46 6.03
CA VAL A 723 23.18 -0.55 5.64
C VAL A 723 23.10 -1.59 6.76
N ASN A 724 22.03 -1.50 7.53
CA ASN A 724 21.84 -2.42 8.63
C ASN A 724 21.13 -3.64 8.06
N VAL A 725 21.89 -4.69 7.74
CA VAL A 725 21.37 -6.01 7.34
C VAL A 725 20.27 -6.51 8.30
N SER A 726 20.27 -6.05 9.55
CA SER A 726 19.18 -6.34 10.49
C SER A 726 17.84 -5.68 10.15
N VAL A 727 17.82 -4.54 9.44
CA VAL A 727 16.58 -3.86 8.99
C VAL A 727 15.91 -4.67 7.90
N GLY A 728 16.62 -5.07 6.85
CA GLY A 728 15.98 -5.86 5.79
C GLY A 728 15.58 -7.26 6.22
N LYS A 729 16.40 -7.93 7.05
CA LYS A 729 15.99 -9.16 7.72
C LYS A 729 14.74 -8.92 8.56
N GLY A 730 14.75 -7.84 9.34
CA GLY A 730 13.61 -7.37 10.10
C GLY A 730 12.37 -7.19 9.24
N ARG A 731 12.45 -6.56 8.07
CA ARG A 731 11.31 -6.30 7.17
C ARG A 731 10.67 -7.58 6.67
N LEU A 732 11.50 -8.56 6.31
CA LEU A 732 11.01 -9.85 5.83
C LEU A 732 10.39 -10.67 6.94
N ASP A 733 11.03 -10.69 8.10
CA ASP A 733 10.48 -11.33 9.28
C ASP A 733 9.15 -10.64 9.65
N TYR A 734 9.10 -9.30 9.55
CA TYR A 734 7.88 -8.53 9.71
C TYR A 734 6.78 -8.92 8.72
N LEU A 735 7.06 -9.00 7.42
CA LEU A 735 6.10 -9.46 6.41
C LEU A 735 5.65 -10.91 6.62
N ARG A 736 6.51 -11.77 7.19
CA ARG A 736 6.15 -13.13 7.64
C ARG A 736 5.28 -13.17 8.89
N GLY A 737 5.05 -12.01 9.52
CA GLY A 737 4.25 -11.86 10.72
C GLY A 737 5.05 -11.92 12.02
N ASP A 738 6.38 -11.80 11.98
CA ASP A 738 7.17 -11.41 13.15
C ASP A 738 6.83 -9.96 13.53
N ARG A 739 6.76 -9.70 14.83
CA ARG A 739 6.31 -8.42 15.39
C ARG A 739 7.38 -7.75 16.25
N LEU A 740 8.59 -8.30 16.30
CA LEU A 740 9.69 -7.81 17.14
C LEU A 740 10.09 -6.34 16.90
N LEU A 741 9.92 -5.82 15.69
CA LEU A 741 10.32 -4.45 15.30
C LEU A 741 9.12 -3.50 15.07
N GLU A 742 7.93 -3.92 15.49
CA GLU A 742 6.69 -3.19 15.27
C GLU A 742 6.61 -1.85 16.04
N GLY A 743 6.08 -0.82 15.39
CA GLY A 743 5.87 0.52 15.97
C GLY A 743 7.14 1.39 16.04
N GLY A 744 8.32 0.82 15.80
CA GLY A 744 9.59 1.53 15.65
C GLY A 744 9.80 2.01 14.21
N LEU A 745 10.83 1.46 13.54
CA LEU A 745 11.05 1.72 12.11
C LEU A 745 9.92 1.19 11.22
N PHE A 746 9.15 0.21 11.71
CA PHE A 746 8.11 -0.46 10.94
C PHE A 746 6.71 -0.06 11.39
N ARG A 747 5.75 -0.16 10.45
CA ARG A 747 4.34 0.10 10.75
C ARG A 747 3.85 -0.73 11.91
N LYS A 748 2.90 -0.17 12.63
CA LYS A 748 2.12 -0.90 13.61
C LYS A 748 0.92 -1.53 12.90
N ARG A 749 0.75 -2.83 13.04
CA ARG A 749 -0.42 -3.60 12.62
C ARG A 749 -1.10 -4.13 13.88
N ASP A 750 -2.38 -4.41 13.81
CA ASP A 750 -3.08 -5.02 14.96
C ASP A 750 -3.40 -6.50 14.72
N SER A 751 -3.53 -6.93 13.45
CA SER A 751 -3.48 -8.37 13.08
C SER A 751 -3.06 -8.57 11.62
N LEU A 752 -2.48 -9.73 11.29
CA LEU A 752 -2.11 -10.07 9.92
C LEU A 752 -3.34 -10.21 8.99
N LEU A 753 -4.44 -10.76 9.51
CA LEU A 753 -5.67 -10.88 8.71
C LEU A 753 -6.40 -9.57 8.49
N GLY A 754 -6.20 -8.60 9.38
CA GLY A 754 -6.63 -7.21 9.19
C GLY A 754 -6.11 -6.61 7.91
N ASP A 755 -4.95 -7.05 7.42
CA ASP A 755 -4.42 -6.58 6.14
C ASP A 755 -5.05 -7.28 4.92
N ILE A 756 -5.49 -8.54 5.06
CA ILE A 756 -6.06 -9.34 3.95
C ILE A 756 -7.44 -8.81 3.52
N ILE A 757 -8.27 -8.49 4.49
CA ILE A 757 -9.67 -8.11 4.30
C ILE A 757 -9.94 -6.74 3.66
N HIS A 758 -8.95 -5.87 3.55
CA HIS A 758 -9.07 -4.61 2.82
C HIS A 758 -9.10 -4.85 1.30
N SER A 759 -8.90 -6.10 0.86
CA SER A 759 -9.18 -6.53 -0.50
C SER A 759 -10.48 -7.34 -0.61
N SER A 760 -11.10 -7.30 -1.79
CA SER A 760 -12.23 -8.16 -2.11
C SER A 760 -11.76 -9.58 -2.37
N ALA A 761 -12.56 -10.59 -2.00
CA ALA A 761 -12.30 -11.95 -2.44
C ALA A 761 -12.32 -12.00 -3.98
N VAL A 762 -11.18 -12.34 -4.59
CA VAL A 762 -10.97 -12.23 -6.04
C VAL A 762 -11.50 -13.47 -6.76
N HIS A 763 -11.50 -14.63 -6.08
CA HIS A 763 -11.96 -15.89 -6.66
C HIS A 763 -12.33 -16.93 -5.61
N VAL A 764 -13.42 -17.65 -5.84
CA VAL A 764 -13.86 -18.81 -5.04
C VAL A 764 -14.21 -19.97 -5.97
N GLY A 765 -13.42 -21.03 -5.97
CA GLY A 765 -13.66 -22.16 -6.89
C GLY A 765 -12.54 -23.20 -6.92
N LYS A 766 -12.72 -24.21 -7.77
CA LYS A 766 -11.62 -25.12 -8.15
C LYS A 766 -10.59 -24.31 -8.94
N LEU A 767 -9.33 -24.55 -8.63
CA LEU A 767 -8.22 -23.75 -9.13
C LEU A 767 -8.05 -23.98 -10.64
N ASP A 768 -8.51 -23.03 -11.46
CA ASP A 768 -8.28 -22.97 -12.92
C ASP A 768 -7.43 -21.75 -13.35
N LEU A 769 -7.16 -20.85 -12.40
CA LEU A 769 -6.43 -19.61 -12.63
C LEU A 769 -4.98 -19.95 -13.02
N ARG A 770 -4.63 -19.64 -14.26
CA ARG A 770 -3.25 -19.68 -14.75
C ARG A 770 -2.57 -18.38 -14.39
N TRP A 771 -2.21 -18.18 -13.12
CA TRP A 771 -1.28 -17.11 -12.82
C TRP A 771 -0.02 -17.35 -13.63
N PRO A 772 0.50 -16.32 -14.29
CA PRO A 772 1.61 -16.52 -15.20
C PRO A 772 2.74 -17.23 -14.47
N ALA A 773 3.04 -18.44 -14.93
CA ALA A 773 4.35 -19.06 -14.74
C ALA A 773 5.40 -18.39 -15.66
N GLY A 774 5.00 -17.32 -16.36
CA GLY A 774 5.82 -16.53 -17.26
C GLY A 774 6.23 -15.21 -16.60
N GLY A 775 7.49 -14.86 -16.79
CA GLY A 775 8.19 -13.91 -15.93
C GLY A 775 8.94 -14.66 -14.84
N LYS A 776 10.03 -14.06 -14.37
CA LYS A 776 11.02 -14.71 -13.52
C LYS A 776 10.45 -14.94 -12.09
N PHE A 777 9.71 -16.03 -11.89
CA PHE A 777 9.11 -16.52 -10.63
C PHE A 777 9.89 -17.77 -10.12
N PRO A 778 9.78 -18.20 -8.85
CA PRO A 778 10.53 -19.35 -8.33
C PRO A 778 10.36 -20.61 -9.21
N ASP A 779 11.45 -21.35 -9.37
CA ASP A 779 11.58 -22.61 -10.11
C ASP A 779 11.65 -23.83 -9.16
N GLY A 780 11.65 -25.06 -9.68
CA GLY A 780 11.71 -26.28 -8.85
C GLY A 780 10.44 -26.62 -8.06
N SER A 781 10.58 -27.37 -6.96
CA SER A 781 9.47 -27.95 -6.17
C SER A 781 8.55 -26.95 -5.48
N ASP A 782 9.01 -25.70 -5.31
CA ASP A 782 8.29 -24.62 -4.64
C ASP A 782 7.75 -23.57 -5.64
N SER A 783 7.94 -23.77 -6.94
CA SER A 783 7.36 -22.91 -7.98
C SER A 783 5.83 -22.91 -7.92
N TYR A 784 5.16 -21.85 -8.38
CA TYR A 784 3.70 -21.90 -8.57
C TYR A 784 3.32 -23.07 -9.48
N ALA A 785 4.11 -23.35 -10.52
CA ALA A 785 3.93 -24.51 -11.40
C ALA A 785 4.02 -25.85 -10.65
N ALA A 786 4.98 -26.03 -9.73
CA ALA A 786 5.10 -27.23 -8.90
C ALA A 786 4.07 -27.31 -7.78
N PHE A 787 3.68 -26.18 -7.18
CA PHE A 787 2.56 -26.09 -6.25
C PHE A 787 1.24 -26.54 -6.91
N ILE A 788 1.06 -26.24 -8.18
CA ILE A 788 -0.07 -26.70 -8.99
C ILE A 788 0.11 -28.19 -9.39
N ALA A 789 1.33 -28.62 -9.75
CA ALA A 789 1.61 -29.98 -10.22
C ALA A 789 1.74 -31.04 -9.10
N GLY A 790 2.12 -30.66 -7.88
CA GLY A 790 2.36 -31.55 -6.74
C GLY A 790 1.13 -31.85 -5.88
N ILE A 791 -0.01 -31.17 -6.13
CA ILE A 791 -1.26 -31.33 -5.37
C ILE A 791 -2.49 -31.61 -6.27
N PRO A 792 -2.47 -32.42 -7.35
CA PRO A 792 -3.63 -32.49 -8.25
C PRO A 792 -4.74 -33.45 -7.76
N ALA A 793 -4.44 -34.38 -6.83
CA ALA A 793 -5.39 -35.44 -6.48
C ALA A 793 -6.30 -35.14 -5.26
N LYS A 794 -6.11 -34.02 -4.52
CA LYS A 794 -6.81 -33.77 -3.24
C LYS A 794 -7.36 -32.35 -3.03
N ARG A 795 -7.33 -31.44 -4.02
CA ARG A 795 -7.80 -30.07 -3.79
C ARG A 795 -9.30 -29.90 -4.01
N GLY A 796 -9.98 -29.46 -2.95
CA GLY A 796 -11.31 -28.87 -3.03
C GLY A 796 -11.27 -27.43 -3.52
N GLU A 797 -12.38 -26.71 -3.38
CA GLU A 797 -12.50 -25.29 -3.69
C GLU A 797 -11.55 -24.44 -2.82
N MET A 798 -11.07 -23.31 -3.35
CA MET A 798 -10.17 -22.35 -2.69
C MET A 798 -10.79 -20.95 -2.67
N VAL A 799 -10.41 -20.13 -1.69
CA VAL A 799 -10.80 -18.71 -1.55
C VAL A 799 -9.55 -17.85 -1.64
N TYR A 800 -9.50 -16.91 -2.59
CA TYR A 800 -8.36 -16.01 -2.81
C TYR A 800 -8.67 -14.58 -2.39
N VAL A 801 -7.78 -13.97 -1.60
CA VAL A 801 -7.95 -12.62 -1.05
C VAL A 801 -6.59 -11.90 -1.08
N GLY A 802 -6.53 -10.71 -1.65
CA GLY A 802 -5.34 -9.85 -1.61
C GLY A 802 -5.05 -9.34 -0.20
N ALA A 803 -3.92 -8.68 0.04
CA ALA A 803 -3.56 -8.21 1.37
C ALA A 803 -2.69 -6.96 1.33
N ASN A 804 -2.73 -6.20 2.43
CA ASN A 804 -2.01 -4.93 2.56
C ASN A 804 -0.52 -5.10 2.83
N ASP A 805 -0.02 -6.34 2.95
CA ASP A 805 1.39 -6.67 2.78
C ASP A 805 1.74 -6.94 1.29
N GLY A 806 0.82 -6.58 0.40
CA GLY A 806 0.92 -6.76 -1.04
C GLY A 806 0.73 -8.20 -1.50
N MET A 807 0.49 -9.16 -0.60
CA MET A 807 0.38 -10.57 -0.94
C MET A 807 -1.03 -10.97 -1.37
N LEU A 808 -1.16 -12.09 -2.07
CA LEU A 808 -2.42 -12.77 -2.37
C LEU A 808 -2.47 -14.08 -1.59
N HIS A 809 -3.42 -14.19 -0.67
CA HIS A 809 -3.58 -15.36 0.19
C HIS A 809 -4.65 -16.31 -0.35
N GLY A 810 -4.39 -17.60 -0.29
CA GLY A 810 -5.29 -18.66 -0.72
C GLY A 810 -5.68 -19.58 0.44
N PHE A 811 -6.98 -19.68 0.73
CA PHE A 811 -7.54 -20.49 1.81
C PHE A 811 -8.33 -21.68 1.28
N ASP A 812 -8.25 -22.82 1.95
CA ASP A 812 -9.10 -23.98 1.66
C ASP A 812 -10.56 -23.66 1.95
N ALA A 813 -11.45 -23.78 0.97
CA ALA A 813 -12.84 -23.35 1.10
C ALA A 813 -13.65 -24.21 2.09
N LYS A 814 -13.21 -25.44 2.38
CA LYS A 814 -13.91 -26.35 3.30
C LYS A 814 -13.59 -26.02 4.75
N ASN A 815 -12.32 -25.76 5.04
CA ASN A 815 -11.85 -25.63 6.41
C ASN A 815 -11.25 -24.26 6.73
N GLY A 816 -10.79 -23.45 5.79
CA GLY A 816 -10.22 -22.13 6.04
C GLY A 816 -8.73 -22.15 6.41
N ASP A 817 -8.04 -23.27 6.18
CA ASP A 817 -6.59 -23.34 6.34
C ASP A 817 -5.90 -22.58 5.20
N GLU A 818 -4.93 -21.72 5.52
CA GLU A 818 -4.11 -21.05 4.51
C GLU A 818 -3.24 -22.09 3.77
N ARG A 819 -3.34 -22.09 2.44
CA ARG A 819 -2.60 -23.01 1.56
C ARG A 819 -1.55 -22.30 0.71
N LEU A 820 -1.62 -20.98 0.58
CA LEU A 820 -0.76 -20.20 -0.31
C LEU A 820 -0.69 -18.74 0.14
N GLY A 821 0.52 -18.15 0.08
CA GLY A 821 0.73 -16.71 0.00
C GLY A 821 1.54 -16.43 -1.27
N TYR A 822 0.99 -15.64 -2.19
CA TYR A 822 1.59 -15.30 -3.47
C TYR A 822 2.00 -13.83 -3.47
N LEU A 823 3.20 -13.52 -3.97
CA LEU A 823 3.74 -12.16 -3.99
C LEU A 823 3.76 -11.61 -5.43
N PRO A 824 3.10 -10.48 -5.69
CA PRO A 824 3.06 -9.88 -7.02
C PRO A 824 4.35 -9.09 -7.33
N GLY A 825 4.62 -8.96 -8.63
CA GLY A 825 5.89 -8.41 -9.15
C GLY A 825 6.14 -6.93 -8.81
N ASN A 826 5.10 -6.15 -8.57
CA ASN A 826 5.18 -4.74 -8.19
C ASN A 826 5.71 -4.52 -6.76
N LEU A 827 5.87 -5.57 -5.95
CA LEU A 827 6.56 -5.48 -4.66
C LEU A 827 8.08 -5.50 -4.78
N PHE A 828 8.61 -5.60 -6.00
CA PHE A 828 10.04 -5.63 -6.25
C PHE A 828 10.59 -4.31 -6.78
N THR A 829 9.81 -3.23 -6.75
CA THR A 829 10.27 -1.88 -7.13
C THR A 829 10.80 -1.12 -5.91
N ASP A 830 11.69 -0.17 -6.16
CA ASP A 830 12.30 0.71 -5.17
C ASP A 830 11.62 2.09 -5.10
N ARG A 831 10.53 2.29 -5.86
CA ARG A 831 9.74 3.53 -5.80
C ARG A 831 9.21 3.76 -4.40
N SER A 832 9.29 4.99 -3.92
CA SER A 832 8.83 5.39 -2.57
C SER A 832 7.36 5.08 -2.22
N SER A 833 6.55 4.68 -3.20
CA SER A 833 5.13 4.32 -3.04
C SER A 833 4.82 2.84 -3.31
N GLU A 834 5.85 2.02 -3.53
CA GLU A 834 5.75 0.61 -3.93
C GLU A 834 6.96 -0.17 -3.30
N GLY A 835 7.00 -1.51 -3.34
CA GLY A 835 8.11 -2.28 -2.74
C GLY A 835 7.95 -2.72 -1.26
N TYR A 836 8.80 -3.66 -0.80
CA TYR A 836 8.88 -4.16 0.58
C TYR A 836 9.22 -3.07 1.63
N HIS A 837 10.07 -2.08 1.33
CA HIS A 837 10.30 -0.95 2.23
C HIS A 837 9.02 -0.19 2.49
N TYR A 838 8.29 0.14 1.42
CA TYR A 838 7.07 0.94 1.51
C TYR A 838 6.00 0.24 2.35
N LEU A 839 5.81 -1.07 2.16
CA LEU A 839 4.84 -1.87 2.92
C LEU A 839 5.18 -2.05 4.40
N THR A 840 6.43 -1.83 4.79
CA THR A 840 6.87 -1.93 6.18
C THR A 840 7.07 -0.56 6.83
N ASP A 841 7.08 0.55 6.07
CA ASP A 841 7.30 1.90 6.57
C ASP A 841 6.25 2.32 7.60
N HIS A 842 6.66 2.93 8.71
CA HIS A 842 5.74 3.39 9.75
C HIS A 842 4.73 4.46 9.30
N LYS A 843 5.02 5.18 8.22
CA LYS A 843 4.15 6.17 7.57
C LYS A 843 3.28 5.58 6.46
N TYR A 844 3.39 4.28 6.20
CA TYR A 844 2.48 3.60 5.28
C TYR A 844 1.05 3.76 5.78
N GLY A 845 0.31 4.65 5.14
CA GLY A 845 -1.14 4.72 5.25
C GLY A 845 -1.75 3.75 4.24
N HIS A 846 -2.75 2.98 4.66
CA HIS A 846 -3.48 2.09 3.76
C HIS A 846 -3.94 2.85 2.52
N ARG A 847 -3.46 2.40 1.36
CA ARG A 847 -3.95 2.84 0.06
C ARG A 847 -4.72 1.68 -0.51
N TYR A 848 -5.98 1.52 -0.10
CA TYR A 848 -7.13 1.01 -0.86
C TYR A 848 -8.34 0.89 0.07
#